data_AF-A0A972HUP1-F1
#
_entry.id   AF-A0A972HUP1-F1
#
_cell.length_a   1.000
_cell.length_b   1.000
_cell.length_c   1.000
_cell.angle_alpha   90.00
_cell.angle_beta   90.00
_cell.angle_gamma   90.00
#
_symmetry.space_group_name_H-M   'P 1'
#
loop_
_entity.id
_entity.type
_entity.pdbx_description
1 polymer ?
#
loop_
_entity_poly.entity_id
_entity_poly.type
_entity_poly.pdbx_seq_one_letter_code
_entity_poly.pdbx_strand_id
1 'polypeptide(L)'
;MYKYIGLDPLTNVDLNTIDYSNTDLWEDLGAWWKYRSVEFIKHLTTYLDDKLGVADNLGNFWVQSHAAGAKVGACGSISVIVRNNSAEAYIDEGAQINQIDDSNEDTPVYRTGKQDVKVQSLLIDEIVYFSGNIELPGIELNTKKKYKIDAWLGGAGTEGSVAVGGSLIVFIQNNTSKAEIGDQVLLYADNLDVTADTKVLNVVVSAAGGQSEKFGIEGTFTWITLNNQTIAQIMDGARIVVPGKVVVKTNDQTNVINVSGVITASIGSEGNTSIGGSGSYNGVSRNTQAVIGILHDSEDDDELNGEGLTVQAGDVLIEAQNDGFIISVAVAGVVVTEKTKPIEGQGNEAPEKGGKYGVGISAEAVINNIQDEVLSYIRRAALNCTNLVITSHNRTRVIAVGGSAAIVTKDGKSAGLAGSFALNRIANNTKAFIDNSKVEVDEKMEIKAEAEERIIAVAASGEGTTSTESGGVAGQVSINTIASEVIAAIFNQSEVRAKEIILTATDRTMIIAVAGAVSYGGKAGIGTAVALNDIPIEAIGSKRNAVKAYIDNSTICVSDTLQLTADVNNLIIAVAAAVGASKEGMAAAITVTINTIAVDTAAYINATKINEGDESSSANIELKATDNSGIYSLAGAGAGSGSGSKAGIGAAVAFNLIANTVNTYIKQTELVADSLTLESALKAVIMNVTVAGSGADKVAGYGSFSVNTIAGEVLAYISDSIVITDSKVELVALNKADIGSLAGAVGGAKSVAVGASFAANYIGGYGEAFAPYQVNAYIDNSRVEVKNGNLKLWAYSNAIIKSISAVGSFTGKNAAVNGAVSLNYINMN
;
A
#
# COMPACT_ATOMS: atom_id res chain seq x y z
N MET A 1 -21.82 -27.61 8.25
CA MET A 1 -22.95 -26.66 8.25
C MET A 1 -24.19 -27.52 8.10
N TYR A 2 -25.28 -27.18 8.79
CA TYR A 2 -26.50 -27.98 8.77
C TYR A 2 -27.68 -27.08 8.43
N LYS A 3 -28.56 -27.52 7.54
CA LYS A 3 -29.80 -26.83 7.22
C LYS A 3 -30.95 -27.55 7.90
N TYR A 4 -31.77 -26.82 8.64
CA TYR A 4 -32.98 -27.38 9.22
C TYR A 4 -34.02 -27.65 8.14
N ILE A 5 -34.52 -28.88 8.09
CA ILE A 5 -35.51 -29.36 7.12
C ILE A 5 -36.79 -29.86 7.79
N GLY A 6 -36.90 -29.69 9.11
CA GLY A 6 -38.11 -30.05 9.86
C GLY A 6 -39.31 -29.19 9.46
N LEU A 7 -40.50 -29.76 9.58
CA LEU A 7 -41.78 -29.12 9.20
C LEU A 7 -42.20 -28.00 10.17
N ASP A 8 -41.68 -28.00 11.40
CA ASP A 8 -42.00 -27.02 12.44
C ASP A 8 -40.88 -26.00 12.64
N PRO A 9 -41.16 -24.68 12.67
CA PRO A 9 -40.12 -23.66 12.81
C PRO A 9 -39.42 -23.70 14.18
N LEU A 10 -38.09 -23.69 14.17
CA LEU A 10 -37.26 -23.61 15.38
C LEU A 10 -37.39 -22.24 16.02
N THR A 11 -38.13 -22.15 17.12
CA THR A 11 -38.24 -20.93 17.94
C THR A 11 -37.74 -21.22 19.36
N ASN A 12 -36.91 -20.32 19.91
CA ASN A 12 -36.35 -20.38 21.27
C ASN A 12 -35.53 -21.64 21.62
N VAL A 13 -34.68 -22.12 20.71
CA VAL A 13 -33.78 -23.27 20.96
C VAL A 13 -32.33 -22.81 21.05
N ASP A 14 -31.58 -23.30 22.04
CA ASP A 14 -30.14 -23.08 22.15
C ASP A 14 -29.40 -23.97 21.14
N LEU A 15 -28.84 -23.33 20.12
CA LEU A 15 -28.12 -23.98 19.03
C LEU A 15 -26.92 -24.81 19.50
N ASN A 16 -26.32 -24.53 20.66
CA ASN A 16 -25.17 -25.30 21.14
C ASN A 16 -25.55 -26.68 21.71
N THR A 17 -26.84 -26.93 21.91
CA THR A 17 -27.36 -28.17 22.52
C THR A 17 -28.09 -29.08 21.53
N ILE A 18 -28.15 -28.68 20.25
CA ILE A 18 -28.86 -29.40 19.20
C ILE A 18 -28.01 -30.58 18.70
N ASP A 19 -28.64 -31.74 18.56
CA ASP A 19 -28.05 -32.89 17.87
C ASP A 19 -28.18 -32.72 16.35
N TYR A 20 -27.10 -32.22 15.74
CA TYR A 20 -26.98 -32.02 14.30
C TYR A 20 -26.78 -33.32 13.51
N SER A 21 -26.66 -34.48 14.16
CA SER A 21 -26.56 -35.78 13.47
C SER A 21 -27.92 -36.36 13.06
N ASN A 22 -29.03 -35.76 13.52
CA ASN A 22 -30.37 -36.22 13.19
C ASN A 22 -30.77 -35.82 11.76
N THR A 23 -30.72 -36.78 10.84
CA THR A 23 -30.99 -36.61 9.41
C THR A 23 -32.46 -36.35 9.06
N ASP A 24 -33.40 -36.55 10.00
CA ASP A 24 -34.83 -36.27 9.78
C ASP A 24 -35.16 -34.79 9.98
N LEU A 25 -34.30 -34.05 10.69
CA LEU A 25 -34.45 -32.62 11.00
C LEU A 25 -33.35 -31.76 10.37
N TRP A 26 -32.20 -32.34 10.03
CA TRP A 26 -31.02 -31.63 9.56
C TRP A 26 -30.43 -32.27 8.31
N GLU A 27 -30.27 -31.46 7.28
CA GLU A 27 -29.48 -31.78 6.10
C GLU A 27 -28.02 -31.35 6.33
N ASP A 28 -27.07 -32.29 6.27
CA ASP A 28 -25.63 -31.97 6.35
C ASP A 28 -25.17 -31.33 5.04
N LEU A 29 -24.74 -30.08 5.13
CA LEU A 29 -24.26 -29.26 4.01
C LEU A 29 -22.73 -29.30 3.86
N GLY A 30 -22.03 -30.07 4.68
CA GLY A 30 -20.57 -30.20 4.67
C GLY A 30 -19.83 -29.00 5.31
N ALA A 31 -18.51 -28.94 5.11
CA ALA A 31 -17.67 -27.88 5.66
C ALA A 31 -18.04 -26.50 5.09
N TRP A 32 -18.02 -25.45 5.91
CA TRP A 32 -18.55 -24.11 5.58
C TRP A 32 -17.93 -23.48 4.32
N TRP A 33 -16.66 -23.76 4.05
CA TRP A 33 -15.95 -23.30 2.86
C TRP A 33 -16.39 -24.02 1.57
N LYS A 34 -16.77 -25.30 1.65
CA LYS A 34 -17.33 -26.06 0.52
C LYS A 34 -18.75 -25.59 0.19
N TYR A 35 -19.61 -25.40 1.18
CA TYR A 35 -21.01 -24.97 0.92
C TYR A 35 -21.09 -23.56 0.34
N ARG A 36 -20.31 -22.59 0.85
CA ARG A 36 -20.26 -21.24 0.25
C ARG A 36 -19.65 -21.23 -1.15
N SER A 37 -18.71 -22.11 -1.46
CA SER A 37 -18.19 -22.25 -2.84
C SER A 37 -19.22 -22.82 -3.81
N VAL A 38 -20.08 -23.74 -3.38
CA VAL A 38 -21.13 -24.35 -4.22
C VAL A 38 -22.35 -23.44 -4.38
N GLU A 39 -22.75 -22.69 -3.34
CA GLU A 39 -23.82 -21.70 -3.44
C GLU A 39 -23.39 -20.43 -4.19
N PHE A 40 -22.12 -20.00 -4.07
CA PHE A 40 -21.55 -18.95 -4.93
C PHE A 40 -21.55 -19.37 -6.41
N ILE A 41 -21.15 -20.61 -6.72
CA ILE A 41 -21.20 -21.15 -8.09
C ILE A 41 -22.65 -21.24 -8.59
N LYS A 42 -23.61 -21.72 -7.78
CA LYS A 42 -25.03 -21.76 -8.17
C LYS A 42 -25.59 -20.37 -8.45
N HIS A 43 -25.29 -19.39 -7.61
CA HIS A 43 -25.74 -18.00 -7.82
C HIS A 43 -25.06 -17.39 -9.05
N LEU A 44 -23.76 -17.62 -9.26
CA LEU A 44 -23.04 -17.20 -10.46
C LEU A 44 -23.62 -17.83 -11.74
N THR A 45 -24.03 -19.10 -11.71
CA THR A 45 -24.67 -19.79 -12.86
C THR A 45 -26.10 -19.31 -13.15
N THR A 46 -26.83 -18.78 -12.17
CA THR A 46 -28.12 -18.11 -12.43
C THR A 46 -27.97 -16.74 -13.07
N TYR A 47 -26.82 -16.07 -12.90
CA TYR A 47 -26.50 -14.81 -13.59
C TYR A 47 -25.84 -15.03 -14.97
N LEU A 48 -25.37 -16.24 -15.26
CA LEU A 48 -24.81 -16.68 -16.54
C LEU A 48 -25.80 -17.62 -17.26
N ASP A 49 -27.08 -17.23 -17.31
CA ASP A 49 -28.13 -17.97 -18.02
C ASP A 49 -27.92 -17.95 -19.55
N ASP A 50 -28.81 -18.61 -20.32
CA ASP A 50 -28.77 -18.66 -21.80
C ASP A 50 -28.86 -17.27 -22.48
N LYS A 51 -28.96 -16.19 -21.69
CA LYS A 51 -28.92 -14.78 -22.12
C LYS A 51 -27.70 -14.02 -21.59
N LEU A 52 -26.69 -14.71 -21.06
CA LEU A 52 -25.42 -14.14 -20.60
C LEU A 52 -25.60 -12.99 -19.59
N GLY A 53 -26.65 -13.01 -18.76
CA GLY A 53 -26.89 -11.96 -17.75
C GLY A 53 -27.38 -10.62 -18.31
N VAL A 54 -27.76 -10.56 -19.60
CA VAL A 54 -28.28 -9.34 -20.26
C VAL A 54 -29.63 -8.90 -19.67
N ALA A 55 -30.35 -9.78 -18.97
CA ALA A 55 -31.61 -9.43 -18.31
C ALA A 55 -31.42 -8.72 -16.95
N ASP A 56 -30.26 -8.89 -16.29
CA ASP A 56 -30.03 -8.48 -14.89
C ASP A 56 -28.85 -7.50 -14.69
N ASN A 57 -28.32 -6.88 -15.75
CA ASN A 57 -27.32 -5.79 -15.72
C ASN A 57 -25.98 -6.08 -15.00
N LEU A 58 -25.39 -7.28 -15.10
CA LEU A 58 -24.19 -7.59 -14.31
C LEU A 58 -22.83 -7.22 -14.94
N GLY A 59 -22.75 -6.96 -16.26
CA GLY A 59 -21.49 -6.60 -16.93
C GLY A 59 -21.68 -5.50 -17.97
N ASN A 60 -20.87 -4.44 -17.92
CA ASN A 60 -20.94 -3.34 -18.89
C ASN A 60 -20.43 -3.80 -20.27
N PHE A 61 -19.35 -4.58 -20.31
CA PHE A 61 -18.77 -5.11 -21.56
C PHE A 61 -18.10 -6.49 -21.34
N TRP A 62 -18.05 -7.30 -22.41
CA TRP A 62 -17.53 -8.67 -22.38
C TRP A 62 -16.83 -9.01 -23.71
N VAL A 63 -15.59 -9.54 -23.67
CA VAL A 63 -14.88 -10.00 -24.88
C VAL A 63 -14.26 -11.38 -24.67
N GLN A 64 -14.66 -12.36 -25.47
CA GLN A 64 -14.22 -13.76 -25.35
C GLN A 64 -13.79 -14.35 -26.69
N SER A 65 -12.88 -15.33 -26.64
CA SER A 65 -12.50 -16.13 -27.81
C SER A 65 -12.40 -17.62 -27.43
N HIS A 66 -12.68 -18.53 -28.37
CA HIS A 66 -12.65 -19.98 -28.15
C HIS A 66 -12.22 -20.70 -29.43
N ALA A 67 -11.40 -21.75 -29.31
CA ALA A 67 -10.97 -22.58 -30.42
C ALA A 67 -10.83 -24.05 -30.00
N ALA A 68 -11.74 -24.91 -30.49
CA ALA A 68 -11.72 -26.35 -30.25
C ALA A 68 -12.04 -27.17 -31.51
N GLY A 69 -11.76 -28.48 -31.47
CA GLY A 69 -12.14 -29.44 -32.53
C GLY A 69 -11.18 -29.56 -33.73
N ALA A 70 -10.02 -28.90 -33.68
CA ALA A 70 -8.98 -28.95 -34.72
C ALA A 70 -7.61 -29.42 -34.17
N LYS A 71 -6.68 -29.77 -35.07
CA LYS A 71 -5.30 -30.14 -34.69
C LYS A 71 -4.52 -28.97 -34.08
N VAL A 72 -4.85 -27.75 -34.47
CA VAL A 72 -4.29 -26.50 -33.93
C VAL A 72 -5.45 -25.63 -33.48
N GLY A 73 -5.55 -25.39 -32.17
CA GLY A 73 -6.44 -24.41 -31.57
C GLY A 73 -5.67 -23.11 -31.32
N ALA A 74 -6.13 -22.02 -31.92
CA ALA A 74 -5.55 -20.69 -31.72
C ALA A 74 -6.66 -19.66 -31.55
N CYS A 75 -6.67 -18.93 -30.43
CA CYS A 75 -7.62 -17.85 -30.20
C CYS A 75 -6.98 -16.69 -29.43
N GLY A 76 -7.63 -15.53 -29.46
CA GLY A 76 -7.17 -14.35 -28.72
C GLY A 76 -8.27 -13.33 -28.56
N SER A 77 -8.29 -12.63 -27.44
CA SER A 77 -9.17 -11.50 -27.17
C SER A 77 -8.36 -10.24 -26.87
N ILE A 78 -8.78 -9.11 -27.44
CA ILE A 78 -8.19 -7.79 -27.17
C ILE A 78 -9.33 -6.82 -26.91
N SER A 79 -9.21 -6.03 -25.86
CA SER A 79 -10.11 -4.93 -25.55
C SER A 79 -9.34 -3.67 -25.21
N VAL A 80 -9.80 -2.55 -25.76
CA VAL A 80 -9.28 -1.21 -25.47
C VAL A 80 -10.48 -0.34 -25.08
N ILE A 81 -10.44 0.20 -23.87
CA ILE A 81 -11.47 1.08 -23.35
C ILE A 81 -10.81 2.39 -22.97
N VAL A 82 -11.33 3.48 -23.52
CA VAL A 82 -10.90 4.84 -23.22
C VAL A 82 -12.11 5.61 -22.70
N ARG A 83 -11.97 6.22 -21.52
CA ARG A 83 -13.00 7.03 -20.90
C ARG A 83 -12.46 8.37 -20.49
N ASN A 84 -13.17 9.43 -20.88
CA ASN A 84 -12.91 10.79 -20.46
C ASN A 84 -14.25 11.32 -19.93
N ASN A 85 -14.36 11.50 -18.62
CA ASN A 85 -15.57 12.01 -17.98
C ASN A 85 -15.23 13.36 -17.33
N SER A 86 -16.09 14.37 -17.52
CA SER A 86 -15.98 15.64 -16.80
C SER A 86 -17.33 16.01 -16.19
N ALA A 87 -17.31 16.49 -14.95
CA ALA A 87 -18.42 17.10 -14.25
C ALA A 87 -17.92 18.43 -13.65
N GLU A 88 -18.58 19.53 -13.99
CA GLU A 88 -18.15 20.87 -13.60
C GLU A 88 -19.36 21.67 -13.15
N ALA A 89 -19.26 22.28 -11.97
CA ALA A 89 -20.22 23.24 -11.43
C ALA A 89 -19.46 24.50 -11.05
N TYR A 90 -19.87 25.66 -11.57
CA TYR A 90 -19.15 26.89 -11.30
C TYR A 90 -20.07 28.11 -11.19
N ILE A 91 -19.63 29.08 -10.39
CA ILE A 91 -20.13 30.46 -10.41
C ILE A 91 -19.05 31.28 -11.11
N ASP A 92 -19.37 31.77 -12.29
CA ASP A 92 -18.39 32.38 -13.20
C ASP A 92 -17.98 33.80 -12.76
N GLU A 93 -16.90 34.29 -13.35
CA GLU A 93 -16.28 35.58 -13.03
C GLU A 93 -17.29 36.73 -13.02
N GLY A 94 -17.23 37.57 -11.98
CA GLY A 94 -18.08 38.77 -11.86
C GLY A 94 -19.54 38.50 -11.52
N ALA A 95 -19.95 37.26 -11.25
CA ALA A 95 -21.33 36.96 -10.84
C ALA A 95 -21.69 37.65 -9.51
N GLN A 96 -22.92 38.14 -9.43
CA GLN A 96 -23.47 38.79 -8.24
C GLN A 96 -24.57 37.90 -7.63
N ILE A 97 -24.24 37.20 -6.56
CA ILE A 97 -25.11 36.21 -5.90
C ILE A 97 -25.66 36.82 -4.63
N ASN A 98 -26.99 36.92 -4.55
CA ASN A 98 -27.72 37.56 -3.44
C ASN A 98 -27.26 39.00 -3.16
N GLN A 99 -26.81 39.73 -4.20
CA GLN A 99 -26.49 41.15 -4.12
C GLN A 99 -27.66 41.98 -4.67
N ILE A 100 -28.22 42.90 -3.87
CA ILE A 100 -29.15 43.92 -4.34
C ILE A 100 -28.83 45.23 -3.61
N ASP A 101 -29.09 46.35 -4.27
CA ASP A 101 -29.15 47.68 -3.66
C ASP A 101 -30.52 47.88 -2.99
N ASP A 102 -30.59 47.63 -1.69
CA ASP A 102 -31.77 47.84 -0.84
C ASP A 102 -31.67 49.11 0.02
N SER A 103 -30.80 50.05 -0.36
CA SER A 103 -30.51 51.29 0.38
C SER A 103 -31.72 52.19 0.66
N ASN A 104 -32.86 51.94 0.01
CA ASN A 104 -34.09 52.72 0.14
C ASN A 104 -35.28 51.94 0.74
N GLU A 105 -35.07 50.72 1.26
CA GLU A 105 -36.14 49.88 1.83
C GLU A 105 -36.08 49.85 3.37
N ASP A 106 -37.22 50.05 4.05
CA ASP A 106 -37.31 50.08 5.53
C ASP A 106 -37.09 48.69 6.20
N THR A 107 -37.18 47.61 5.41
CA THR A 107 -36.88 46.25 5.85
C THR A 107 -36.04 45.54 4.78
N PRO A 108 -34.83 45.04 5.11
CA PRO A 108 -33.98 44.32 4.17
C PRO A 108 -34.73 43.12 3.58
N VAL A 109 -34.90 43.09 2.25
CA VAL A 109 -35.80 42.14 1.57
C VAL A 109 -35.18 40.74 1.47
N TYR A 110 -33.84 40.64 1.43
CA TYR A 110 -33.17 39.39 1.06
C TYR A 110 -32.37 38.68 2.15
N ARG A 111 -31.97 39.31 3.27
CA ARG A 111 -31.28 38.62 4.39
C ARG A 111 -32.25 37.84 5.28
N THR A 112 -32.92 36.86 4.67
CA THR A 112 -34.05 36.12 5.25
C THR A 112 -33.63 35.01 6.22
N GLY A 113 -32.34 34.70 6.32
CA GLY A 113 -31.83 33.56 7.09
C GLY A 113 -32.13 32.20 6.46
N LYS A 114 -32.36 32.15 5.14
CA LYS A 114 -32.72 30.96 4.35
C LYS A 114 -32.01 30.86 2.98
N GLN A 115 -30.96 31.64 2.76
CA GLN A 115 -30.24 31.75 1.49
C GLN A 115 -28.96 30.89 1.48
N ASP A 116 -29.10 29.57 1.40
CA ASP A 116 -27.94 28.69 1.23
C ASP A 116 -27.49 28.66 -0.23
N VAL A 117 -26.18 28.72 -0.47
CA VAL A 117 -25.57 28.57 -1.80
C VAL A 117 -24.78 27.27 -1.84
N LYS A 118 -24.97 26.47 -2.90
CA LYS A 118 -24.26 25.21 -3.11
C LYS A 118 -23.72 25.12 -4.53
N VAL A 119 -22.42 24.90 -4.67
CA VAL A 119 -21.72 24.62 -5.92
C VAL A 119 -21.17 23.21 -5.81
N GLN A 120 -21.82 22.25 -6.47
CA GLN A 120 -21.54 20.83 -6.25
C GLN A 120 -21.28 20.10 -7.56
N SER A 121 -20.11 19.46 -7.66
CA SER A 121 -19.79 18.52 -8.72
C SER A 121 -19.73 17.10 -8.17
N LEU A 122 -20.34 16.15 -8.88
CA LEU A 122 -20.31 14.73 -8.55
C LEU A 122 -20.06 13.94 -9.83
N LEU A 123 -18.91 13.27 -9.88
CA LEU A 123 -18.55 12.34 -10.93
C LEU A 123 -18.65 10.91 -10.39
N ILE A 124 -19.45 10.07 -11.03
CA ILE A 124 -19.56 8.64 -10.73
C ILE A 124 -19.16 7.86 -11.99
N ASP A 125 -18.17 6.98 -11.85
CA ASP A 125 -17.77 6.06 -12.91
C ASP A 125 -17.61 4.63 -12.36
N GLU A 126 -18.54 3.75 -12.76
CA GLU A 126 -18.57 2.36 -12.33
C GLU A 126 -18.54 1.44 -13.55
N ILE A 127 -17.63 0.46 -13.54
CA ILE A 127 -17.50 -0.52 -14.60
C ILE A 127 -17.22 -1.92 -14.04
N VAL A 128 -17.91 -2.90 -14.62
CA VAL A 128 -17.59 -4.32 -14.50
C VAL A 128 -17.27 -4.88 -15.88
N TYR A 129 -16.10 -5.48 -16.01
CA TYR A 129 -15.53 -5.89 -17.28
C TYR A 129 -14.91 -7.30 -17.21
N PHE A 130 -15.21 -8.12 -18.22
CA PHE A 130 -14.67 -9.47 -18.35
C PHE A 130 -14.01 -9.69 -19.71
N SER A 131 -12.85 -10.35 -19.71
CA SER A 131 -12.22 -10.86 -20.92
C SER A 131 -11.60 -12.22 -20.72
N GLY A 132 -11.40 -12.95 -21.82
CA GLY A 132 -10.66 -14.19 -21.75
C GLY A 132 -10.77 -15.09 -22.96
N ASN A 133 -10.15 -16.25 -22.81
CA ASN A 133 -10.39 -17.43 -23.60
C ASN A 133 -10.61 -18.59 -22.63
N ILE A 134 -11.71 -18.49 -21.88
CA ILE A 134 -12.22 -19.57 -21.04
C ILE A 134 -13.63 -19.84 -21.50
N GLU A 135 -14.01 -21.10 -21.56
CA GLU A 135 -15.38 -21.49 -21.75
C GLU A 135 -16.07 -21.36 -20.37
N LEU A 136 -17.12 -20.54 -20.24
CA LEU A 136 -17.81 -20.27 -18.96
C LEU A 136 -18.77 -21.40 -18.58
N PRO A 137 -19.00 -21.70 -17.29
CA PRO A 137 -20.02 -22.66 -16.90
C PRO A 137 -21.39 -22.34 -17.53
N GLY A 138 -22.05 -23.37 -18.06
CA GLY A 138 -23.31 -23.23 -18.78
C GLY A 138 -24.18 -24.47 -18.68
N ILE A 139 -25.36 -24.40 -19.30
CA ILE A 139 -26.37 -25.45 -19.28
C ILE A 139 -26.74 -25.79 -20.73
N GLU A 140 -26.49 -27.03 -21.17
CA GLU A 140 -26.85 -27.47 -22.53
C GLU A 140 -27.93 -28.55 -22.49
N LEU A 141 -28.92 -28.44 -23.40
CA LEU A 141 -29.91 -29.48 -23.65
C LEU A 141 -29.30 -30.57 -24.53
N ASN A 142 -28.89 -31.68 -23.91
CA ASN A 142 -28.28 -32.80 -24.59
C ASN A 142 -29.33 -33.56 -25.43
N THR A 143 -29.41 -33.20 -26.71
CA THR A 143 -30.30 -33.85 -27.69
C THR A 143 -29.92 -35.30 -28.01
N LYS A 144 -28.68 -35.72 -27.69
CA LYS A 144 -28.19 -37.10 -27.85
C LYS A 144 -28.54 -37.99 -26.65
N LYS A 145 -28.85 -37.42 -25.47
CA LYS A 145 -29.23 -38.14 -24.25
C LYS A 145 -30.63 -37.73 -23.75
N LYS A 146 -31.67 -37.99 -24.56
CA LYS A 146 -33.09 -37.86 -24.16
C LYS A 146 -33.43 -36.54 -23.42
N TYR A 147 -33.02 -35.40 -23.97
CA TYR A 147 -33.37 -34.08 -23.41
C TYR A 147 -32.92 -33.87 -21.95
N LYS A 148 -31.75 -34.42 -21.59
CA LYS A 148 -31.14 -34.11 -20.29
C LYS A 148 -30.46 -32.75 -20.34
N ILE A 149 -30.69 -31.99 -19.27
CA ILE A 149 -29.99 -30.75 -18.97
C ILE A 149 -28.62 -31.15 -18.43
N ASP A 150 -27.56 -30.94 -19.20
CA ASP A 150 -26.18 -31.14 -18.77
C ASP A 150 -25.61 -29.77 -18.36
N ALA A 151 -25.39 -29.58 -17.06
CA ALA A 151 -24.63 -28.45 -16.55
C ALA A 151 -23.14 -28.76 -16.63
N TRP A 152 -22.34 -27.83 -17.14
CA TRP A 152 -20.90 -27.96 -17.25
C TRP A 152 -20.22 -26.77 -16.58
N LEU A 153 -19.03 -26.99 -16.02
CA LEU A 153 -18.40 -26.08 -15.07
C LEU A 153 -17.46 -25.04 -15.71
N GLY A 154 -17.48 -24.93 -17.04
CA GLY A 154 -16.43 -24.23 -17.77
C GLY A 154 -15.35 -25.20 -18.28
N GLY A 155 -14.52 -24.71 -19.21
CA GLY A 155 -13.66 -25.54 -20.06
C GLY A 155 -12.48 -24.75 -20.61
N ALA A 156 -11.49 -25.47 -21.17
CA ALA A 156 -10.34 -24.85 -21.81
C ALA A 156 -10.82 -24.02 -23.01
N GLY A 157 -10.39 -22.76 -23.12
CA GLY A 157 -10.73 -21.94 -24.29
C GLY A 157 -9.96 -22.32 -25.55
N THR A 158 -8.88 -23.10 -25.42
CA THR A 158 -8.16 -23.68 -26.54
C THR A 158 -7.98 -25.19 -26.36
N GLU A 159 -8.29 -25.96 -27.41
CA GLU A 159 -8.04 -27.39 -27.46
C GLU A 159 -7.41 -27.81 -28.79
N GLY A 160 -6.46 -28.75 -28.75
CA GLY A 160 -5.85 -29.34 -29.95
C GLY A 160 -4.52 -30.02 -29.69
N SER A 161 -3.84 -30.51 -30.74
CA SER A 161 -2.45 -30.97 -30.59
C SER A 161 -1.51 -29.81 -30.24
N VAL A 162 -1.81 -28.63 -30.77
CA VAL A 162 -1.22 -27.34 -30.37
C VAL A 162 -2.35 -26.44 -29.89
N ALA A 163 -2.18 -25.81 -28.73
CA ALA A 163 -3.15 -24.90 -28.14
C ALA A 163 -2.47 -23.56 -27.82
N VAL A 164 -2.95 -22.47 -28.41
CA VAL A 164 -2.40 -21.11 -28.20
C VAL A 164 -3.54 -20.14 -27.95
N GLY A 165 -3.54 -19.52 -26.78
CA GLY A 165 -4.60 -18.60 -26.37
C GLY A 165 -4.07 -17.37 -25.63
N GLY A 166 -4.87 -16.31 -25.62
CA GLY A 166 -4.60 -15.22 -24.70
C GLY A 166 -5.59 -14.07 -24.72
N SER A 167 -5.44 -13.17 -23.75
CA SER A 167 -6.30 -12.00 -23.55
C SER A 167 -5.48 -10.76 -23.19
N LEU A 168 -5.82 -9.63 -23.78
CA LEU A 168 -5.28 -8.30 -23.45
C LEU A 168 -6.41 -7.33 -23.17
N ILE A 169 -6.31 -6.64 -22.02
CA ILE A 169 -7.19 -5.52 -21.67
C ILE A 169 -6.33 -4.27 -21.50
N VAL A 170 -6.72 -3.18 -22.17
CA VAL A 170 -6.18 -1.84 -21.95
C VAL A 170 -7.31 -0.91 -21.54
N PHE A 171 -7.21 -0.35 -20.34
CA PHE A 171 -8.18 0.55 -19.74
C PHE A 171 -7.51 1.89 -19.43
N ILE A 172 -7.96 2.96 -20.07
CA ILE A 172 -7.47 4.32 -19.87
C ILE A 172 -8.65 5.18 -19.46
N GLN A 173 -8.56 5.80 -18.29
CA GLN A 173 -9.63 6.57 -17.68
C GLN A 173 -9.09 7.91 -17.18
N ASN A 174 -9.73 8.99 -17.62
CA ASN A 174 -9.50 10.34 -17.11
C ASN A 174 -10.83 10.88 -16.58
N ASN A 175 -10.84 11.32 -15.32
CA ASN A 175 -12.01 11.87 -14.66
C ASN A 175 -11.68 13.25 -14.10
N THR A 176 -12.56 14.22 -14.36
CA THR A 176 -12.45 15.58 -13.83
C THR A 176 -13.75 15.95 -13.12
N SER A 177 -13.66 16.31 -11.84
CA SER A 177 -14.77 16.83 -11.03
C SER A 177 -14.36 18.18 -10.46
N LYS A 178 -15.05 19.26 -10.84
CA LYS A 178 -14.69 20.62 -10.43
C LYS A 178 -15.87 21.40 -9.87
N ALA A 179 -15.69 22.01 -8.72
CA ALA A 179 -16.63 22.94 -8.09
C ALA A 179 -15.90 24.28 -7.84
N GLU A 180 -16.25 25.33 -8.58
CA GLU A 180 -15.45 26.55 -8.59
C GLU A 180 -16.30 27.81 -8.37
N ILE A 181 -15.78 28.76 -7.58
CA ILE A 181 -16.26 30.14 -7.52
C ILE A 181 -15.16 31.03 -8.08
N GLY A 182 -15.46 31.64 -9.23
CA GLY A 182 -14.52 32.45 -9.99
C GLY A 182 -14.17 33.78 -9.36
N ASP A 183 -13.21 34.47 -9.97
CA ASP A 183 -12.78 35.80 -9.55
C ASP A 183 -13.89 36.85 -9.65
N GLN A 184 -13.74 37.94 -8.89
CA GLN A 184 -14.65 39.09 -8.89
C GLN A 184 -16.12 38.75 -8.54
N VAL A 185 -16.41 37.52 -8.11
CA VAL A 185 -17.74 37.12 -7.63
C VAL A 185 -18.05 37.89 -6.35
N LEU A 186 -19.26 38.46 -6.28
CA LEU A 186 -19.82 39.06 -5.08
C LEU A 186 -20.92 38.14 -4.55
N LEU A 187 -20.71 37.50 -3.40
CA LEU A 187 -21.63 36.48 -2.88
C LEU A 187 -22.00 36.73 -1.43
N TYR A 188 -23.31 36.73 -1.17
CA TYR A 188 -23.89 36.59 0.18
C TYR A 188 -24.59 35.23 0.27
N ALA A 189 -24.42 34.51 1.37
CA ALA A 189 -25.20 33.32 1.69
C ALA A 189 -25.34 33.16 3.20
N ASP A 190 -26.36 32.44 3.67
CA ASP A 190 -26.42 32.04 5.08
C ASP A 190 -25.48 30.86 5.36
N ASN A 191 -25.36 29.92 4.41
CA ASN A 191 -24.31 28.90 4.35
C ASN A 191 -23.81 28.71 2.92
N LEU A 192 -22.55 28.32 2.75
CA LEU A 192 -21.91 28.09 1.46
C LEU A 192 -21.23 26.72 1.41
N ASP A 193 -21.67 25.86 0.50
CA ASP A 193 -21.02 24.57 0.21
C ASP A 193 -20.41 24.59 -1.21
N VAL A 194 -19.09 24.46 -1.31
CA VAL A 194 -18.35 24.25 -2.57
C VAL A 194 -17.72 22.86 -2.50
N THR A 195 -18.31 21.88 -3.21
CA THR A 195 -17.95 20.47 -3.04
C THR A 195 -17.71 19.76 -4.38
N ALA A 196 -16.59 19.05 -4.52
CA ALA A 196 -16.34 18.17 -5.65
C ALA A 196 -16.10 16.73 -5.18
N ASP A 197 -16.88 15.80 -5.73
CA ASP A 197 -16.78 14.36 -5.46
C ASP A 197 -16.40 13.61 -6.73
N THR A 198 -15.50 12.63 -6.59
CA THR A 198 -15.18 11.63 -7.60
C THR A 198 -15.33 10.23 -7.00
N LYS A 199 -16.17 9.39 -7.60
CA LYS A 199 -16.40 8.00 -7.16
C LYS A 199 -16.13 7.07 -8.32
N VAL A 200 -15.11 6.22 -8.18
CA VAL A 200 -14.73 5.24 -9.19
C VAL A 200 -14.80 3.81 -8.64
N LEU A 201 -15.41 2.92 -9.42
CA LEU A 201 -15.35 1.47 -9.20
C LEU A 201 -14.98 0.77 -10.52
N ASN A 202 -13.79 0.18 -10.55
CA ASN A 202 -13.37 -0.67 -11.66
C ASN A 202 -13.27 -2.12 -11.19
N VAL A 203 -14.05 -3.01 -11.82
CA VAL A 203 -13.92 -4.47 -11.65
C VAL A 203 -13.53 -5.06 -12.99
N VAL A 204 -12.30 -5.54 -13.10
CA VAL A 204 -11.72 -6.06 -14.34
C VAL A 204 -11.22 -7.48 -14.11
N VAL A 205 -11.72 -8.43 -14.89
CA VAL A 205 -11.34 -9.84 -14.82
C VAL A 205 -10.89 -10.33 -16.20
N SER A 206 -9.65 -10.83 -16.30
CA SER A 206 -9.10 -11.48 -17.49
C SER A 206 -8.71 -12.92 -17.18
N ALA A 207 -9.14 -13.88 -18.00
CA ALA A 207 -8.84 -15.29 -17.74
C ALA A 207 -8.53 -16.09 -19.02
N ALA A 208 -7.47 -16.91 -19.02
CA ALA A 208 -7.10 -17.78 -20.14
C ALA A 208 -6.96 -19.25 -19.72
N GLY A 209 -7.36 -20.16 -20.61
CA GLY A 209 -7.34 -21.59 -20.36
C GLY A 209 -7.05 -22.39 -21.61
N GLY A 210 -6.17 -23.40 -21.53
CA GLY A 210 -5.80 -24.22 -22.69
C GLY A 210 -5.41 -25.65 -22.37
N GLN A 211 -5.80 -26.58 -23.24
CA GLN A 211 -5.42 -27.99 -23.18
C GLN A 211 -4.79 -28.44 -24.52
N SER A 212 -3.57 -28.94 -24.46
CA SER A 212 -2.78 -29.36 -25.62
C SER A 212 -2.35 -30.82 -25.55
N GLU A 213 -2.24 -31.51 -26.71
CA GLU A 213 -1.62 -32.84 -26.75
C GLU A 213 -0.11 -32.80 -26.90
N LYS A 214 0.48 -31.68 -27.39
CA LYS A 214 1.93 -31.52 -27.59
C LYS A 214 2.46 -30.25 -26.94
N PHE A 215 1.84 -29.12 -27.28
CA PHE A 215 2.35 -27.78 -27.00
C PHE A 215 1.23 -26.82 -26.64
N GLY A 216 1.33 -26.18 -25.47
CA GLY A 216 0.37 -25.21 -24.95
C GLY A 216 1.02 -23.87 -24.63
N ILE A 217 0.42 -22.77 -25.08
CA ILE A 217 0.73 -21.40 -24.61
C ILE A 217 -0.57 -20.70 -24.25
N GLU A 218 -0.66 -20.18 -23.04
CA GLU A 218 -1.77 -19.35 -22.59
C GLU A 218 -1.26 -18.11 -21.87
N GLY A 219 -1.92 -16.96 -22.05
CA GLY A 219 -1.48 -15.70 -21.48
C GLY A 219 -2.59 -14.68 -21.25
N THR A 220 -2.57 -13.97 -20.12
CA THR A 220 -3.42 -12.79 -19.91
C THR A 220 -2.62 -11.58 -19.49
N PHE A 221 -3.07 -10.39 -19.89
CA PHE A 221 -2.51 -9.13 -19.39
C PHE A 221 -3.58 -8.03 -19.27
N THR A 222 -3.61 -7.35 -18.12
CA THR A 222 -4.48 -6.20 -17.88
C THR A 222 -3.66 -4.94 -17.59
N TRP A 223 -3.89 -3.88 -18.37
CA TRP A 223 -3.33 -2.55 -18.18
C TRP A 223 -4.43 -1.57 -17.74
N ILE A 224 -4.33 -0.99 -16.54
CA ILE A 224 -5.23 0.08 -16.09
C ILE A 224 -4.43 1.35 -15.83
N THR A 225 -4.86 2.45 -16.43
CA THR A 225 -4.40 3.81 -16.12
C THR A 225 -5.61 4.66 -15.79
N LEU A 226 -5.61 5.20 -14.57
CA LEU A 226 -6.69 6.02 -14.04
C LEU A 226 -6.10 7.33 -13.53
N ASN A 227 -6.57 8.44 -14.09
CA ASN A 227 -6.22 9.78 -13.66
C ASN A 227 -7.49 10.49 -13.18
N ASN A 228 -7.52 10.90 -11.92
CA ASN A 228 -8.59 11.72 -11.39
C ASN A 228 -8.07 13.11 -11.01
N GLN A 229 -8.89 14.10 -11.30
CA GLN A 229 -8.73 15.47 -10.84
C GLN A 229 -10.02 15.89 -10.13
N THR A 230 -9.93 16.17 -8.83
CA THR A 230 -11.07 16.57 -8.00
C THR A 230 -10.74 17.90 -7.33
N ILE A 231 -11.38 18.99 -7.75
CA ILE A 231 -11.05 20.35 -7.30
C ILE A 231 -12.29 21.05 -6.76
N ALA A 232 -12.18 21.61 -5.55
CA ALA A 232 -13.11 22.58 -5.00
C ALA A 232 -12.34 23.87 -4.71
N GLN A 233 -12.75 24.98 -5.33
CA GLN A 233 -12.01 26.23 -5.25
C GLN A 233 -12.92 27.43 -5.08
N ILE A 234 -12.49 28.34 -4.21
CA ILE A 234 -12.92 29.73 -4.17
C ILE A 234 -11.70 30.56 -4.58
N MET A 235 -11.74 31.27 -5.70
CA MET A 235 -10.59 32.06 -6.17
C MET A 235 -10.33 33.30 -5.31
N ASP A 236 -9.10 33.83 -5.32
CA ASP A 236 -8.65 34.94 -4.46
C ASP A 236 -9.31 36.29 -4.81
N GLY A 237 -9.84 36.45 -6.03
CA GLY A 237 -10.62 37.63 -6.42
C GLY A 237 -12.07 37.63 -5.93
N ALA A 238 -12.59 36.54 -5.35
CA ALA A 238 -13.98 36.46 -4.89
C ALA A 238 -14.21 37.17 -3.55
N ARG A 239 -15.32 37.89 -3.41
CA ARG A 239 -15.75 38.54 -2.17
C ARG A 239 -17.00 37.85 -1.62
N ILE A 240 -16.81 37.17 -0.50
CA ILE A 240 -17.81 36.26 0.08
C ILE A 240 -18.17 36.69 1.49
N VAL A 241 -19.47 36.75 1.81
CA VAL A 241 -20.00 37.02 3.15
C VAL A 241 -20.99 35.92 3.52
N VAL A 242 -20.64 35.13 4.54
CA VAL A 242 -21.40 33.96 4.97
C VAL A 242 -21.49 33.88 6.50
N PRO A 243 -22.50 34.49 7.15
CA PRO A 243 -22.60 34.50 8.62
C PRO A 243 -22.61 33.10 9.27
N GLY A 244 -23.08 32.08 8.53
CA GLY A 244 -23.02 30.67 8.95
C GLY A 244 -21.74 29.97 8.51
N LYS A 245 -21.87 28.80 7.90
CA LYS A 245 -20.73 27.93 7.59
C LYS A 245 -20.29 28.04 6.12
N VAL A 246 -18.98 28.07 5.90
CA VAL A 246 -18.35 27.83 4.59
C VAL A 246 -17.68 26.46 4.58
N VAL A 247 -18.00 25.64 3.58
CA VAL A 247 -17.38 24.34 3.35
C VAL A 247 -16.78 24.33 1.96
N VAL A 248 -15.46 24.14 1.86
CA VAL A 248 -14.76 23.84 0.62
C VAL A 248 -14.22 22.43 0.74
N LYS A 249 -14.81 21.47 0.02
CA LYS A 249 -14.52 20.05 0.23
C LYS A 249 -14.31 19.28 -1.06
N THR A 250 -13.27 18.46 -1.08
CA THR A 250 -13.02 17.46 -2.12
C THR A 250 -12.92 16.06 -1.56
N ASN A 251 -13.46 15.09 -2.30
CA ASN A 251 -13.43 13.70 -1.93
C ASN A 251 -13.28 12.81 -3.17
N ASP A 252 -12.16 12.09 -3.27
CA ASP A 252 -11.90 11.08 -4.28
C ASP A 252 -11.94 9.69 -3.64
N GLN A 253 -12.93 8.90 -4.03
CA GLN A 253 -13.05 7.50 -3.64
C GLN A 253 -12.84 6.61 -4.86
N THR A 254 -11.66 6.02 -4.96
CA THR A 254 -11.27 5.18 -6.11
C THR A 254 -11.04 3.74 -5.68
N ASN A 255 -11.87 2.83 -6.18
CA ASN A 255 -11.77 1.40 -5.95
C ASN A 255 -11.46 0.66 -7.26
N VAL A 256 -10.36 -0.09 -7.26
CA VAL A 256 -9.94 -0.91 -8.41
C VAL A 256 -9.80 -2.36 -7.97
N ILE A 257 -10.44 -3.27 -8.70
CA ILE A 257 -10.31 -4.71 -8.59
C ILE A 257 -9.85 -5.21 -9.95
N ASN A 258 -8.61 -5.70 -10.03
CA ASN A 258 -8.01 -6.23 -11.23
C ASN A 258 -7.61 -7.69 -10.98
N VAL A 259 -8.14 -8.61 -11.77
CA VAL A 259 -7.88 -10.04 -11.66
C VAL A 259 -7.40 -10.58 -13.01
N SER A 260 -6.22 -11.19 -13.06
CA SER A 260 -5.73 -11.90 -14.25
C SER A 260 -5.34 -13.35 -13.92
N GLY A 261 -5.85 -14.33 -14.67
CA GLY A 261 -5.64 -15.75 -14.37
C GLY A 261 -5.33 -16.60 -15.59
N VAL A 262 -4.38 -17.53 -15.46
CA VAL A 262 -4.04 -18.51 -16.51
C VAL A 262 -3.89 -19.92 -15.98
N ILE A 263 -4.49 -20.88 -16.68
CA ILE A 263 -4.24 -22.32 -16.49
C ILE A 263 -3.99 -22.97 -17.86
N THR A 264 -2.85 -23.65 -18.01
CA THR A 264 -2.57 -24.40 -19.25
C THR A 264 -2.03 -25.79 -18.99
N ALA A 265 -2.48 -26.75 -19.80
CA ALA A 265 -2.13 -28.15 -19.67
C ALA A 265 -1.61 -28.75 -20.98
N SER A 266 -0.55 -29.54 -20.89
CA SER A 266 -0.14 -30.49 -21.94
C SER A 266 -0.34 -31.91 -21.45
N ILE A 267 -1.29 -32.63 -22.06
CA ILE A 267 -1.75 -33.93 -21.61
C ILE A 267 -1.62 -34.95 -22.75
N GLY A 268 -0.89 -36.04 -22.51
CA GLY A 268 -0.78 -37.16 -23.46
C GLY A 268 0.64 -37.68 -23.63
N SER A 269 0.80 -38.78 -24.38
CA SER A 269 2.10 -39.38 -24.69
C SER A 269 3.03 -38.45 -25.49
N GLU A 270 2.46 -37.51 -26.24
CA GLU A 270 3.20 -36.52 -27.04
C GLU A 270 3.28 -35.13 -26.36
N GLY A 271 2.68 -34.98 -25.16
CA GLY A 271 2.61 -33.71 -24.42
C GLY A 271 3.95 -33.38 -23.82
N ASN A 272 4.64 -32.36 -24.34
CA ASN A 272 6.02 -32.10 -23.95
C ASN A 272 6.25 -30.71 -23.38
N THR A 273 5.41 -29.71 -23.69
CA THR A 273 5.70 -28.32 -23.30
C THR A 273 4.44 -27.51 -23.08
N SER A 274 4.34 -26.87 -21.92
CA SER A 274 3.26 -25.95 -21.59
C SER A 274 3.82 -24.68 -20.93
N ILE A 275 3.33 -23.53 -21.37
CA ILE A 275 3.77 -22.20 -20.92
C ILE A 275 2.53 -21.36 -20.57
N GLY A 276 2.45 -20.92 -19.32
CA GLY A 276 1.40 -20.01 -18.84
C GLY A 276 2.00 -18.69 -18.36
N GLY A 277 1.38 -17.57 -18.73
CA GLY A 277 1.74 -16.24 -18.22
C GLY A 277 0.52 -15.49 -17.68
N SER A 278 0.63 -14.75 -16.59
CA SER A 278 -0.45 -13.85 -16.14
C SER A 278 0.11 -12.52 -15.65
N GLY A 279 -0.59 -11.42 -15.89
CA GLY A 279 -0.07 -10.09 -15.60
C GLY A 279 -1.13 -9.03 -15.34
N SER A 280 -0.88 -8.14 -14.38
CA SER A 280 -1.69 -6.95 -14.14
C SER A 280 -0.83 -5.74 -13.74
N TYR A 281 -1.14 -4.57 -14.29
CA TYR A 281 -0.52 -3.29 -13.90
C TYR A 281 -1.62 -2.24 -13.65
N ASN A 282 -1.59 -1.55 -12.50
CA ASN A 282 -2.50 -0.42 -12.24
C ASN A 282 -1.71 0.83 -11.88
N GLY A 283 -1.75 1.82 -12.79
CA GLY A 283 -1.31 3.19 -12.58
C GLY A 283 -2.49 4.05 -12.16
N VAL A 284 -2.45 4.60 -10.95
CA VAL A 284 -3.49 5.49 -10.42
C VAL A 284 -2.83 6.81 -10.03
N SER A 285 -3.31 7.90 -10.62
CA SER A 285 -2.93 9.26 -10.28
C SER A 285 -4.16 10.01 -9.80
N ARG A 286 -4.11 10.59 -8.60
CA ARG A 286 -5.21 11.40 -8.05
C ARG A 286 -4.68 12.75 -7.61
N ASN A 287 -5.24 13.81 -8.18
CA ASN A 287 -5.00 15.19 -7.76
C ASN A 287 -6.29 15.75 -7.13
N THR A 288 -6.28 15.93 -5.82
CA THR A 288 -7.44 16.27 -5.00
C THR A 288 -7.13 17.53 -4.21
N GLN A 289 -7.78 18.65 -4.55
CA GLN A 289 -7.47 19.96 -3.96
C GLN A 289 -8.72 20.69 -3.48
N ALA A 290 -8.71 21.14 -2.22
CA ALA A 290 -9.68 22.07 -1.67
C ALA A 290 -8.99 23.38 -1.30
N VAL A 291 -9.38 24.49 -1.90
CA VAL A 291 -8.62 25.75 -1.79
C VAL A 291 -9.52 26.97 -1.63
N ILE A 292 -9.09 27.88 -0.77
CA ILE A 292 -9.47 29.30 -0.82
C ILE A 292 -8.25 30.08 -1.30
N GLY A 293 -8.38 30.69 -2.46
CA GLY A 293 -7.33 31.40 -3.19
C GLY A 293 -6.82 30.65 -4.42
N ILE A 294 -5.53 30.79 -4.70
CA ILE A 294 -4.92 30.33 -5.96
C ILE A 294 -4.44 28.88 -5.87
N LEU A 295 -4.62 28.09 -6.94
CA LEU A 295 -4.14 26.69 -7.01
C LEU A 295 -2.61 26.57 -6.87
N HIS A 296 -2.13 25.50 -6.23
CA HIS A 296 -0.72 25.28 -5.88
C HIS A 296 0.22 25.26 -7.11
N ASP A 297 -0.24 24.72 -8.24
CA ASP A 297 0.57 24.54 -9.46
C ASP A 297 0.49 25.72 -10.45
N SER A 298 -0.16 26.82 -10.08
CA SER A 298 -0.26 28.00 -10.96
C SER A 298 1.04 28.81 -10.95
N GLU A 299 1.46 29.26 -12.15
CA GLU A 299 2.62 30.14 -12.37
C GLU A 299 2.31 31.63 -12.13
N ASP A 300 1.13 31.97 -11.59
CA ASP A 300 0.68 33.35 -11.46
C ASP A 300 1.41 34.08 -10.32
N ASP A 301 2.39 34.88 -10.73
CA ASP A 301 3.28 35.73 -9.93
C ASP A 301 2.69 37.13 -9.63
N ASP A 302 1.43 37.39 -9.97
CA ASP A 302 0.83 38.72 -9.76
C ASP A 302 0.82 39.08 -8.26
N GLU A 303 0.93 40.37 -7.90
CA GLU A 303 0.84 40.76 -6.49
C GLU A 303 -0.60 40.58 -5.97
N LEU A 304 -0.77 40.36 -4.65
CA LEU A 304 -2.06 40.49 -3.97
C LEU A 304 -2.67 41.82 -4.40
N ASN A 305 -3.73 41.78 -5.23
CA ASN A 305 -4.49 42.97 -5.58
C ASN A 305 -5.28 43.38 -4.34
N GLY A 306 -4.59 44.08 -3.44
CA GLY A 306 -5.15 44.72 -2.29
C GLY A 306 -6.26 45.67 -2.75
N GLU A 307 -7.50 45.27 -2.47
CA GLU A 307 -8.50 46.04 -1.74
C GLU A 307 -9.87 45.35 -1.89
N GLY A 308 -10.31 44.61 -0.86
CA GLY A 308 -11.65 44.03 -0.74
C GLY A 308 -11.64 42.72 0.07
N LEU A 309 -12.57 42.56 1.03
CA LEU A 309 -12.64 41.43 1.98
C LEU A 309 -12.86 40.06 1.27
N THR A 310 -12.01 39.05 1.51
CA THR A 310 -11.94 37.78 0.73
C THR A 310 -12.42 36.54 1.52
N VAL A 311 -13.69 36.53 1.94
CA VAL A 311 -14.37 35.55 2.82
C VAL A 311 -14.45 36.05 4.26
N GLN A 312 -15.65 36.49 4.64
CA GLN A 312 -16.08 36.65 6.01
C GLN A 312 -17.07 35.55 6.33
N ALA A 313 -16.75 34.70 7.30
CA ALA A 313 -17.54 33.51 7.61
C ALA A 313 -17.81 33.35 9.11
N GLY A 314 -18.80 32.55 9.49
CA GLY A 314 -18.88 31.96 10.83
C GLY A 314 -17.83 30.87 10.97
N ASP A 315 -18.16 29.62 10.66
CA ASP A 315 -17.19 28.51 10.67
C ASP A 315 -16.70 28.19 9.25
N VAL A 316 -15.41 27.88 9.09
CA VAL A 316 -14.82 27.48 7.82
C VAL A 316 -14.20 26.09 7.91
N LEU A 317 -14.57 25.23 6.96
CA LEU A 317 -13.97 23.91 6.75
C LEU A 317 -13.39 23.83 5.33
N ILE A 318 -12.09 23.57 5.22
CA ILE A 318 -11.40 23.25 3.97
C ILE A 318 -10.88 21.82 4.09
N GLU A 319 -11.43 20.90 3.31
CA GLU A 319 -11.13 19.47 3.45
C GLU A 319 -10.82 18.81 2.10
N ALA A 320 -9.69 18.12 2.01
CA ALA A 320 -9.35 17.27 0.87
C ALA A 320 -9.14 15.83 1.34
N GLN A 321 -9.80 14.88 0.68
CA GLN A 321 -9.74 13.47 1.05
C GLN A 321 -9.54 12.55 -0.16
N ASN A 322 -8.56 11.66 -0.07
CA ASN A 322 -8.46 10.46 -0.91
C ASN A 322 -8.74 9.21 -0.06
N ASP A 323 -9.63 8.36 -0.55
CA ASP A 323 -9.92 7.04 0.02
C ASP A 323 -10.04 6.00 -1.11
N GLY A 324 -10.06 4.73 -0.73
CA GLY A 324 -10.29 3.61 -1.62
C GLY A 324 -9.21 2.54 -1.57
N PHE A 325 -9.37 1.53 -2.41
CA PHE A 325 -8.46 0.40 -2.45
C PHE A 325 -8.14 -0.04 -3.88
N ILE A 326 -6.93 -0.55 -4.05
CA ILE A 326 -6.49 -1.23 -5.26
C ILE A 326 -6.22 -2.69 -4.89
N ILE A 327 -7.08 -3.58 -5.37
CA ILE A 327 -6.91 -5.03 -5.29
C ILE A 327 -6.41 -5.50 -6.64
N SER A 328 -5.25 -6.12 -6.65
CA SER A 328 -4.68 -6.74 -7.84
C SER A 328 -4.31 -8.18 -7.56
N VAL A 329 -4.90 -9.08 -8.32
CA VAL A 329 -4.70 -10.52 -8.19
C VAL A 329 -4.21 -11.03 -9.52
N ALA A 330 -3.08 -11.71 -9.53
CA ALA A 330 -2.73 -12.52 -10.68
C ALA A 330 -2.25 -13.93 -10.30
N VAL A 331 -2.62 -14.88 -11.16
CA VAL A 331 -2.32 -16.30 -10.98
C VAL A 331 -1.92 -16.95 -12.31
N ALA A 332 -0.86 -17.75 -12.30
CA ALA A 332 -0.48 -18.62 -13.40
C ALA A 332 -0.30 -20.08 -12.93
N GLY A 333 -0.79 -21.03 -13.72
CA GLY A 333 -0.72 -22.46 -13.44
C GLY A 333 -0.40 -23.28 -14.69
N VAL A 334 0.56 -24.20 -14.56
CA VAL A 334 0.98 -25.10 -15.64
C VAL A 334 1.03 -26.55 -15.20
N VAL A 335 0.48 -27.42 -16.04
CA VAL A 335 0.48 -28.88 -15.83
C VAL A 335 0.97 -29.61 -17.09
N VAL A 336 1.97 -30.47 -16.95
CA VAL A 336 2.48 -31.33 -18.05
C VAL A 336 2.46 -32.78 -17.60
N THR A 337 1.58 -33.60 -18.20
CA THR A 337 1.33 -34.98 -17.75
C THR A 337 1.24 -35.98 -18.90
N GLU A 338 1.53 -37.25 -18.59
CA GLU A 338 1.17 -38.38 -19.45
C GLU A 338 -0.27 -38.82 -19.16
N LYS A 339 -1.02 -39.15 -20.22
CA LYS A 339 -2.36 -39.74 -20.07
C LYS A 339 -2.19 -41.22 -19.68
N THR A 340 -2.60 -41.60 -18.47
CA THR A 340 -2.89 -43.01 -18.13
C THR A 340 -4.39 -43.24 -18.40
N LYS A 341 -4.84 -44.23 -19.19
CA LYS A 341 -4.79 -45.70 -19.01
C LYS A 341 -5.19 -46.39 -20.33
N PRO A 342 -4.80 -47.65 -20.61
CA PRO A 342 -5.68 -48.58 -21.29
C PRO A 342 -6.68 -49.18 -20.30
N ILE A 343 -7.92 -49.34 -20.72
CA ILE A 343 -8.86 -50.29 -20.12
C ILE A 343 -8.31 -51.69 -20.38
N GLU A 344 -8.31 -52.59 -19.40
CA GLU A 344 -7.95 -54.00 -19.62
C GLU A 344 -8.79 -54.57 -20.76
N GLY A 345 -8.11 -55.06 -21.82
CA GLY A 345 -8.76 -55.80 -22.91
C GLY A 345 -8.72 -55.20 -24.32
N GLN A 346 -8.10 -54.05 -24.56
CA GLN A 346 -7.81 -53.59 -25.94
C GLN A 346 -6.30 -53.37 -26.13
N GLY A 347 -5.66 -54.36 -26.75
CA GLY A 347 -4.30 -54.25 -27.26
C GLY A 347 -4.28 -53.33 -28.48
N ASN A 348 -4.01 -52.04 -28.27
CA ASN A 348 -3.40 -51.21 -29.28
C ASN A 348 -1.98 -50.91 -28.79
N GLU A 349 -0.99 -51.28 -29.60
CA GLU A 349 0.42 -50.97 -29.37
C GLU A 349 0.57 -49.46 -29.12
N ALA A 350 1.30 -49.11 -28.05
CA ALA A 350 1.63 -47.72 -27.76
C ALA A 350 2.39 -47.12 -28.97
N PRO A 351 2.07 -45.90 -29.43
CA PRO A 351 2.82 -45.28 -30.52
C PRO A 351 4.30 -45.14 -30.13
N GLU A 352 5.19 -45.75 -30.91
CA GLU A 352 6.63 -45.93 -30.65
C GLU A 352 7.49 -44.64 -30.60
N LYS A 353 6.90 -43.43 -30.61
CA LYS A 353 7.67 -42.17 -30.62
C LYS A 353 7.04 -41.04 -29.79
N GLY A 354 6.63 -41.34 -28.56
CA GLY A 354 6.34 -40.31 -27.55
C GLY A 354 7.62 -39.57 -27.10
N GLY A 355 7.53 -38.26 -26.89
CA GLY A 355 8.66 -37.46 -26.39
C GLY A 355 9.01 -37.83 -24.95
N LYS A 356 10.28 -38.15 -24.67
CA LYS A 356 10.79 -38.49 -23.32
C LYS A 356 11.17 -37.26 -22.48
N TYR A 357 10.45 -36.15 -22.66
CA TYR A 357 10.75 -34.89 -21.98
C TYR A 357 9.47 -34.12 -21.64
N GLY A 358 9.53 -33.31 -20.58
CA GLY A 358 8.46 -32.40 -20.18
C GLY A 358 9.01 -31.05 -19.73
N VAL A 359 8.44 -29.95 -20.22
CA VAL A 359 8.80 -28.58 -19.83
C VAL A 359 7.54 -27.86 -19.40
N GLY A 360 7.47 -27.49 -18.12
CA GLY A 360 6.40 -26.66 -17.58
C GLY A 360 6.97 -25.32 -17.13
N ILE A 361 6.44 -24.22 -17.67
CA ILE A 361 6.84 -22.86 -17.29
C ILE A 361 5.60 -22.10 -16.86
N SER A 362 5.57 -21.57 -15.64
CA SER A 362 4.50 -20.69 -15.16
C SER A 362 5.07 -19.35 -14.72
N ALA A 363 4.51 -18.24 -15.19
CA ALA A 363 5.00 -16.89 -14.91
C ALA A 363 3.84 -15.96 -14.52
N GLU A 364 4.09 -15.04 -13.60
CA GLU A 364 3.07 -14.24 -12.91
C GLU A 364 3.63 -12.85 -12.54
N ALA A 365 2.89 -11.76 -12.74
CA ALA A 365 3.32 -10.40 -12.39
C ALA A 365 2.16 -9.48 -11.96
N VAL A 366 2.28 -8.77 -10.83
CA VAL A 366 1.33 -7.72 -10.41
C VAL A 366 2.11 -6.44 -10.08
N ILE A 367 1.83 -5.32 -10.75
CA ILE A 367 2.59 -4.07 -10.52
C ILE A 367 1.62 -2.91 -10.27
N ASN A 368 1.66 -2.28 -9.10
CA ASN A 368 0.82 -1.10 -8.81
C ASN A 368 1.69 0.13 -8.57
N ASN A 369 1.36 1.24 -9.23
CA ASN A 369 2.05 2.52 -9.13
C ASN A 369 0.99 3.60 -8.83
N ILE A 370 0.98 4.07 -7.59
CA ILE A 370 0.00 5.03 -7.08
C ILE A 370 0.70 6.35 -6.81
N GLN A 371 0.10 7.43 -7.30
CA GLN A 371 0.53 8.78 -7.02
C GLN A 371 -0.67 9.60 -6.57
N ASP A 372 -0.64 10.06 -5.32
CA ASP A 372 -1.68 10.91 -4.77
C ASP A 372 -1.13 12.28 -4.40
N GLU A 373 -1.89 13.31 -4.75
CA GLU A 373 -1.71 14.66 -4.28
C GLU A 373 -2.99 15.10 -3.61
N VAL A 374 -2.94 15.29 -2.29
CA VAL A 374 -4.08 15.70 -1.45
C VAL A 374 -3.70 17.00 -0.77
N LEU A 375 -4.31 18.10 -1.21
CA LEU A 375 -3.96 19.43 -0.75
C LEU A 375 -5.20 20.17 -0.25
N SER A 376 -5.14 20.69 0.96
CA SER A 376 -6.14 21.64 1.47
C SER A 376 -5.45 22.88 2.01
N TYR A 377 -5.83 24.06 1.52
CA TYR A 377 -5.04 25.24 1.86
C TYR A 377 -5.76 26.57 1.62
N ILE A 378 -5.20 27.59 2.25
CA ILE A 378 -5.46 28.99 1.94
C ILE A 378 -4.18 29.55 1.33
N ARG A 379 -4.29 30.15 0.14
CA ARG A 379 -3.13 30.71 -0.56
C ARG A 379 -3.45 32.06 -1.16
N ARG A 380 -2.66 33.08 -0.80
CA ARG A 380 -2.82 34.45 -1.32
C ARG A 380 -4.24 35.01 -1.12
N ALA A 381 -4.84 34.72 0.03
CA ALA A 381 -6.20 35.14 0.36
C ALA A 381 -6.30 35.81 1.74
N ALA A 382 -7.42 36.49 2.00
CA ALA A 382 -7.70 37.16 3.26
C ALA A 382 -8.99 36.61 3.90
N LEU A 383 -8.89 35.84 4.99
CA LEU A 383 -10.01 35.16 5.64
C LEU A 383 -10.27 35.71 7.04
N ASN A 384 -11.54 36.01 7.34
CA ASN A 384 -12.01 36.29 8.71
C ASN A 384 -13.12 35.30 9.10
N CYS A 385 -12.94 34.56 10.20
CA CYS A 385 -13.93 33.59 10.67
C CYS A 385 -13.93 33.36 12.20
N THR A 386 -14.95 32.69 12.72
CA THR A 386 -15.01 32.25 14.12
C THR A 386 -14.11 31.02 14.38
N ASN A 387 -14.23 29.97 13.57
CA ASN A 387 -13.39 28.77 13.64
C ASN A 387 -12.89 28.38 12.25
N LEU A 388 -11.65 27.88 12.17
CA LEU A 388 -11.05 27.38 10.92
C LEU A 388 -10.54 25.94 11.09
N VAL A 389 -10.93 25.07 10.17
CA VAL A 389 -10.38 23.71 10.05
C VAL A 389 -9.90 23.50 8.62
N ILE A 390 -8.61 23.19 8.47
CA ILE A 390 -7.99 22.79 7.19
C ILE A 390 -7.48 21.35 7.35
N THR A 391 -8.06 20.40 6.62
CA THR A 391 -7.75 18.97 6.77
C THR A 391 -7.42 18.32 5.44
N SER A 392 -6.32 17.56 5.40
CA SER A 392 -5.94 16.72 4.27
C SER A 392 -5.79 15.29 4.76
N HIS A 393 -6.54 14.37 4.15
CA HIS A 393 -6.56 12.97 4.54
C HIS A 393 -6.28 12.07 3.33
N ASN A 394 -5.25 11.23 3.44
CA ASN A 394 -4.90 10.29 2.40
C ASN A 394 -4.89 8.85 2.91
N ARG A 395 -5.85 8.05 2.46
CA ARG A 395 -6.00 6.64 2.80
C ARG A 395 -5.94 5.79 1.55
N THR A 396 -4.75 5.34 1.20
CA THR A 396 -4.51 4.50 0.03
C THR A 396 -4.11 3.10 0.44
N ARG A 397 -4.94 2.12 0.10
CA ARG A 397 -4.67 0.70 0.39
C ARG A 397 -4.44 -0.10 -0.89
N VAL A 398 -3.25 -0.68 -1.02
CA VAL A 398 -2.90 -1.62 -2.10
C VAL A 398 -2.85 -3.04 -1.53
N ILE A 399 -3.59 -3.95 -2.16
CA ILE A 399 -3.56 -5.39 -1.89
C ILE A 399 -3.12 -6.08 -3.18
N ALA A 400 -1.89 -6.58 -3.19
CA ALA A 400 -1.29 -7.28 -4.32
C ALA A 400 -1.11 -8.76 -3.98
N VAL A 401 -1.75 -9.64 -4.77
CA VAL A 401 -1.71 -11.10 -4.58
C VAL A 401 -1.21 -11.75 -5.86
N GLY A 402 -0.06 -12.43 -5.78
CA GLY A 402 0.56 -13.14 -6.91
C GLY A 402 0.77 -14.62 -6.64
N GLY A 403 0.49 -15.48 -7.61
CA GLY A 403 0.71 -16.92 -7.49
C GLY A 403 1.17 -17.60 -8.79
N SER A 404 2.22 -18.40 -8.71
CA SER A 404 2.67 -19.22 -9.87
C SER A 404 2.87 -20.68 -9.48
N ALA A 405 2.43 -21.61 -10.33
CA ALA A 405 2.61 -23.04 -10.10
C ALA A 405 2.95 -23.83 -11.37
N ALA A 406 3.96 -24.71 -11.32
CA ALA A 406 4.32 -25.62 -12.40
C ALA A 406 4.45 -27.08 -11.93
N ILE A 407 3.68 -27.98 -12.53
CA ILE A 407 3.70 -29.43 -12.23
C ILE A 407 4.05 -30.22 -13.49
N VAL A 408 5.11 -31.03 -13.44
CA VAL A 408 5.58 -31.83 -14.58
C VAL A 408 5.80 -33.28 -14.15
N THR A 409 4.95 -34.19 -14.65
CA THR A 409 4.99 -35.62 -14.26
C THR A 409 5.59 -36.55 -15.33
N LYS A 410 6.24 -35.97 -16.34
CA LYS A 410 6.85 -36.70 -17.47
C LYS A 410 8.13 -37.42 -17.08
N ASP A 411 8.26 -38.66 -17.55
CA ASP A 411 9.49 -39.44 -17.46
C ASP A 411 10.58 -38.89 -18.38
N GLY A 412 11.85 -39.12 -18.00
CA GLY A 412 13.01 -38.65 -18.76
C GLY A 412 13.44 -37.23 -18.39
N LYS A 413 14.05 -36.51 -19.32
CA LYS A 413 14.62 -35.18 -19.05
C LYS A 413 13.48 -34.16 -18.94
N SER A 414 13.20 -33.66 -17.75
CA SER A 414 12.09 -32.73 -17.51
C SER A 414 12.53 -31.48 -16.76
N ALA A 415 11.82 -30.38 -16.95
CA ALA A 415 12.08 -29.10 -16.29
C ALA A 415 10.78 -28.45 -15.84
N GLY A 416 10.75 -28.02 -14.57
CA GLY A 416 9.68 -27.21 -13.99
C GLY A 416 10.22 -25.84 -13.62
N LEU A 417 9.54 -24.78 -14.04
CA LEU A 417 9.86 -23.41 -13.70
C LEU A 417 8.57 -22.70 -13.26
N ALA A 418 8.58 -22.11 -12.06
CA ALA A 418 7.50 -21.26 -11.56
C ALA A 418 8.07 -19.91 -11.09
N GLY A 419 7.55 -18.81 -11.62
CA GLY A 419 7.96 -17.46 -11.25
C GLY A 419 6.77 -16.59 -10.90
N SER A 420 6.88 -15.80 -9.83
CA SER A 420 5.88 -14.80 -9.43
C SER A 420 6.57 -13.49 -9.02
N PHE A 421 6.03 -12.33 -9.41
CA PHE A 421 6.64 -11.01 -9.17
C PHE A 421 5.60 -9.97 -8.75
N ALA A 422 5.80 -9.25 -7.65
CA ALA A 422 4.91 -8.17 -7.24
C ALA A 422 5.68 -6.88 -6.91
N LEU A 423 5.37 -5.77 -7.57
CA LEU A 423 5.98 -4.45 -7.34
C LEU A 423 4.89 -3.43 -7.00
N ASN A 424 4.90 -2.86 -5.80
CA ASN A 424 3.91 -1.87 -5.37
C ASN A 424 4.63 -0.59 -4.96
N ARG A 425 4.24 0.53 -5.55
CA ARG A 425 4.82 1.84 -5.28
C ARG A 425 3.70 2.80 -4.97
N ILE A 426 3.82 3.50 -3.85
CA ILE A 426 2.97 4.61 -3.49
C ILE A 426 3.88 5.83 -3.31
N ALA A 427 3.56 6.93 -3.97
CA ALA A 427 4.29 8.19 -3.89
C ALA A 427 3.28 9.33 -3.69
N ASN A 428 3.18 9.83 -2.46
CA ASN A 428 2.08 10.68 -2.05
C ASN A 428 2.56 12.01 -1.45
N ASN A 429 1.79 13.06 -1.72
CA ASN A 429 1.90 14.36 -1.07
C ASN A 429 0.58 14.64 -0.34
N THR A 430 0.61 14.83 0.97
CA THR A 430 -0.57 15.17 1.77
C THR A 430 -0.29 16.42 2.58
N LYS A 431 -0.89 17.55 2.21
CA LYS A 431 -0.51 18.86 2.76
C LYS A 431 -1.72 19.69 3.12
N ALA A 432 -1.73 20.17 4.36
CA ALA A 432 -2.67 21.17 4.85
C ALA A 432 -1.89 22.45 5.19
N PHE A 433 -2.21 23.60 4.61
CA PHE A 433 -1.38 24.79 4.86
C PHE A 433 -2.04 26.15 4.64
N ILE A 434 -1.37 27.19 5.15
CA ILE A 434 -1.61 28.60 4.84
C ILE A 434 -0.32 29.17 4.21
N ASP A 435 -0.45 29.76 3.02
CA ASP A 435 0.65 30.30 2.22
C ASP A 435 0.34 31.76 1.83
N ASN A 436 1.23 32.69 2.16
CA ASN A 436 1.12 34.11 1.81
C ASN A 436 -0.27 34.72 2.04
N SER A 437 -0.88 34.46 3.20
CA SER A 437 -2.29 34.82 3.45
C SER A 437 -2.47 35.59 4.75
N LYS A 438 -3.54 36.38 4.82
CA LYS A 438 -3.97 37.06 6.04
C LYS A 438 -5.18 36.34 6.63
N VAL A 439 -5.06 35.77 7.83
CA VAL A 439 -6.11 34.94 8.43
C VAL A 439 -6.39 35.38 9.86
N GLU A 440 -7.62 35.82 10.14
CA GLU A 440 -8.09 36.19 11.47
C GLU A 440 -9.19 35.21 11.93
N VAL A 441 -8.95 34.50 13.04
CA VAL A 441 -9.86 33.52 13.62
C VAL A 441 -10.24 33.93 15.04
N ASP A 442 -11.53 34.05 15.36
CA ASP A 442 -11.95 34.53 16.70
C ASP A 442 -11.65 33.52 17.82
N GLU A 443 -11.74 32.22 17.51
CA GLU A 443 -11.56 31.13 18.48
C GLU A 443 -10.43 30.19 18.02
N LYS A 444 -10.77 29.01 17.46
CA LYS A 444 -9.81 27.93 17.20
C LYS A 444 -9.49 27.77 15.71
N MET A 445 -8.21 27.62 15.42
CA MET A 445 -7.66 27.19 14.13
C MET A 445 -7.02 25.81 14.24
N GLU A 446 -7.39 24.89 13.36
CA GLU A 446 -6.79 23.55 13.23
C GLU A 446 -6.35 23.29 11.79
N ILE A 447 -5.07 22.93 11.60
CA ILE A 447 -4.49 22.53 10.32
C ILE A 447 -3.94 21.12 10.48
N LYS A 448 -4.44 20.18 9.67
CA LYS A 448 -4.17 18.77 9.87
C LYS A 448 -3.91 18.03 8.57
N ALA A 449 -2.79 17.32 8.49
CA ALA A 449 -2.44 16.42 7.41
C ALA A 449 -2.25 15.00 7.96
N GLU A 450 -3.00 14.02 7.44
CA GLU A 450 -2.91 12.62 7.85
C GLU A 450 -2.73 11.68 6.65
N ALA A 451 -1.74 10.81 6.76
CA ALA A 451 -1.44 9.78 5.79
C ALA A 451 -1.52 8.38 6.46
N GLU A 452 -2.30 7.47 5.87
CA GLU A 452 -2.50 6.10 6.38
C GLU A 452 -2.34 5.05 5.25
N GLU A 453 -1.32 5.22 4.42
CA GLU A 453 -1.02 4.33 3.30
C GLU A 453 -0.69 2.91 3.76
N ARG A 454 -1.20 1.91 3.03
CA ARG A 454 -0.92 0.50 3.31
C ARG A 454 -0.65 -0.29 2.06
N ILE A 455 0.45 -1.04 2.06
CA ILE A 455 0.70 -2.12 1.10
C ILE A 455 0.59 -3.46 1.80
N ILE A 456 -0.24 -4.34 1.25
CA ILE A 456 -0.30 -5.76 1.59
C ILE A 456 0.07 -6.56 0.35
N ALA A 457 1.30 -7.06 0.30
CA ALA A 457 1.85 -7.82 -0.82
C ALA A 457 2.07 -9.28 -0.42
N VAL A 458 1.34 -10.20 -1.05
CA VAL A 458 1.44 -11.64 -0.81
C VAL A 458 1.75 -12.33 -2.14
N ALA A 459 2.93 -12.91 -2.27
CA ALA A 459 3.28 -13.66 -3.47
C ALA A 459 3.93 -15.01 -3.16
N ALA A 460 3.59 -16.02 -3.95
CA ALA A 460 4.07 -17.38 -3.79
C ALA A 460 4.38 -18.08 -5.14
N SER A 461 5.44 -18.89 -5.16
CA SER A 461 5.81 -19.75 -6.28
C SER A 461 5.94 -21.21 -5.87
N GLY A 462 5.48 -22.11 -6.73
CA GLY A 462 5.47 -23.55 -6.50
C GLY A 462 5.89 -24.34 -7.72
N GLU A 463 6.85 -25.24 -7.59
CA GLU A 463 7.28 -26.11 -8.67
C GLU A 463 7.40 -27.56 -8.18
N GLY A 464 6.97 -28.50 -9.01
CA GLY A 464 7.11 -29.93 -8.76
C GLY A 464 7.32 -30.76 -10.02
N THR A 465 8.45 -31.45 -10.09
CA THR A 465 8.77 -32.42 -11.14
C THR A 465 9.03 -33.82 -10.58
N THR A 466 8.50 -34.88 -11.21
CA THR A 466 8.54 -36.25 -10.63
C THR A 466 9.66 -37.16 -11.16
N SER A 467 10.24 -36.86 -12.33
CA SER A 467 11.30 -37.68 -12.93
C SER A 467 12.60 -37.59 -12.14
N THR A 468 13.36 -38.70 -12.02
CA THR A 468 14.70 -38.68 -11.41
C THR A 468 15.70 -37.84 -12.22
N GLU A 469 15.40 -37.59 -13.49
CA GLU A 469 16.23 -36.80 -14.39
C GLU A 469 15.82 -35.32 -14.47
N SER A 470 14.83 -34.88 -13.68
CA SER A 470 14.26 -33.53 -13.79
C SER A 470 14.97 -32.45 -12.96
N GLY A 471 14.82 -31.21 -13.37
CA GLY A 471 15.22 -30.03 -12.59
C GLY A 471 14.04 -29.10 -12.34
N GLY A 472 14.01 -28.52 -11.16
CA GLY A 472 12.94 -27.64 -10.70
C GLY A 472 13.47 -26.33 -10.15
N VAL A 473 12.81 -25.21 -10.50
CA VAL A 473 13.08 -23.89 -9.93
C VAL A 473 11.77 -23.17 -9.64
N ALA A 474 11.60 -22.73 -8.39
CA ALA A 474 10.54 -21.82 -7.98
C ALA A 474 11.17 -20.52 -7.44
N GLY A 475 10.70 -19.38 -7.96
CA GLY A 475 11.20 -18.08 -7.58
C GLY A 475 10.08 -17.07 -7.34
N GLN A 476 10.25 -16.28 -6.29
CA GLN A 476 9.38 -15.16 -5.97
C GLN A 476 10.22 -13.92 -5.65
N VAL A 477 9.72 -12.76 -6.10
CA VAL A 477 10.21 -11.45 -5.67
C VAL A 477 9.02 -10.53 -5.34
N SER A 478 9.07 -9.86 -4.19
CA SER A 478 8.15 -8.80 -3.78
C SER A 478 8.93 -7.53 -3.47
N ILE A 479 8.53 -6.42 -4.08
CA ILE A 479 9.15 -5.10 -3.93
C ILE A 479 8.07 -4.10 -3.56
N ASN A 480 8.19 -3.44 -2.42
CA ASN A 480 7.19 -2.51 -1.92
C ASN A 480 7.85 -1.22 -1.48
N THR A 481 7.35 -0.09 -1.98
CA THR A 481 7.84 1.24 -1.63
C THR A 481 6.68 2.14 -1.27
N ILE A 482 6.74 2.80 -0.12
CA ILE A 482 5.83 3.89 0.23
C ILE A 482 6.67 5.14 0.50
N ALA A 483 6.52 6.13 -0.38
CA ALA A 483 7.03 7.47 -0.18
C ALA A 483 5.85 8.41 0.11
N SER A 484 5.88 9.12 1.25
CA SER A 484 4.83 10.05 1.65
C SER A 484 5.46 11.30 2.27
N GLU A 485 5.08 12.47 1.75
CA GLU A 485 5.37 13.78 2.33
C GLU A 485 4.10 14.32 2.99
N VAL A 486 4.12 14.48 4.31
CA VAL A 486 2.99 14.92 5.13
C VAL A 486 3.31 16.24 5.80
N ILE A 487 2.58 17.32 5.45
CA ILE A 487 2.90 18.67 5.91
C ILE A 487 1.65 19.37 6.47
N ALA A 488 1.77 19.90 7.69
CA ALA A 488 0.87 20.91 8.24
C ALA A 488 1.67 22.21 8.44
N ALA A 489 1.31 23.31 7.76
CA ALA A 489 2.19 24.49 7.76
C ALA A 489 1.50 25.86 7.67
N ILE A 490 2.20 26.88 8.17
CA ILE A 490 1.94 28.31 7.90
C ILE A 490 3.25 28.93 7.40
N PHE A 491 3.26 29.52 6.20
CA PHE A 491 4.52 30.01 5.64
C PHE A 491 4.40 31.19 4.66
N ASN A 492 5.55 31.66 4.16
CA ASN A 492 5.68 32.69 3.11
C ASN A 492 5.00 34.03 3.42
N GLN A 493 5.38 34.66 4.52
CA GLN A 493 4.87 35.98 4.95
C GLN A 493 3.38 35.96 5.28
N SER A 494 2.87 34.83 5.78
CA SER A 494 1.50 34.77 6.28
C SER A 494 1.34 35.56 7.58
N GLU A 495 0.20 36.21 7.74
CA GLU A 495 -0.22 36.93 8.95
C GLU A 495 -1.42 36.22 9.57
N VAL A 496 -1.22 35.58 10.72
CA VAL A 496 -2.26 34.75 11.36
C VAL A 496 -2.56 35.24 12.77
N ARG A 497 -3.85 35.39 13.11
CA ARG A 497 -4.34 35.70 14.45
C ARG A 497 -5.40 34.67 14.88
N ALA A 498 -5.25 34.05 16.04
CA ALA A 498 -6.25 33.16 16.65
C ALA A 498 -6.09 33.07 18.17
N LYS A 499 -7.08 32.52 18.89
CA LYS A 499 -6.85 32.16 20.32
C LYS A 499 -6.05 30.89 20.43
N GLU A 500 -6.43 29.87 19.67
CA GLU A 500 -5.79 28.55 19.63
C GLU A 500 -5.40 28.20 18.20
N ILE A 501 -4.16 27.74 18.00
CA ILE A 501 -3.61 27.28 16.72
C ILE A 501 -3.03 25.88 16.92
N ILE A 502 -3.54 24.90 16.19
CA ILE A 502 -3.06 23.51 16.21
C ILE A 502 -2.65 23.10 14.80
N LEU A 503 -1.38 22.73 14.62
CA LEU A 503 -0.85 22.12 13.40
C LEU A 503 -0.50 20.66 13.70
N THR A 504 -1.07 19.71 12.97
CA THR A 504 -0.80 18.28 13.14
C THR A 504 -0.47 17.60 11.81
N ALA A 505 0.72 17.04 11.72
CA ALA A 505 1.12 16.13 10.63
C ALA A 505 1.25 14.72 11.21
N THR A 506 0.60 13.72 10.58
CA THR A 506 0.64 12.34 11.06
C THR A 506 0.81 11.35 9.92
N ASP A 507 1.76 10.42 10.08
CA ASP A 507 2.00 9.31 9.16
C ASP A 507 1.87 7.97 9.89
N ARG A 508 0.99 7.10 9.38
CA ARG A 508 0.76 5.73 9.87
C ARG A 508 0.94 4.69 8.76
N THR A 509 1.96 4.91 7.94
CA THR A 509 2.31 4.05 6.81
C THR A 509 2.63 2.62 7.24
N MET A 510 2.14 1.62 6.49
CA MET A 510 2.41 0.22 6.76
C MET A 510 2.72 -0.60 5.50
N ILE A 511 3.76 -1.42 5.57
CA ILE A 511 4.07 -2.46 4.57
C ILE A 511 3.98 -3.84 5.22
N ILE A 512 3.15 -4.71 4.66
CA ILE A 512 3.12 -6.14 4.95
C ILE A 512 3.52 -6.89 3.68
N ALA A 513 4.67 -7.56 3.71
CA ALA A 513 5.21 -8.28 2.57
C ALA A 513 5.49 -9.75 2.90
N VAL A 514 4.87 -10.65 2.14
CA VAL A 514 5.02 -12.10 2.28
C VAL A 514 5.50 -12.70 0.96
N ALA A 515 6.62 -13.41 1.05
CA ALA A 515 7.34 -14.01 -0.06
C ALA A 515 7.58 -15.51 0.18
N GLY A 516 7.03 -16.36 -0.69
CA GLY A 516 7.11 -17.81 -0.57
C GLY A 516 7.60 -18.51 -1.83
N ALA A 517 8.48 -19.50 -1.69
CA ALA A 517 8.86 -20.38 -2.78
C ALA A 517 9.04 -21.84 -2.34
N VAL A 518 8.49 -22.78 -3.11
CA VAL A 518 8.67 -24.22 -2.88
C VAL A 518 8.99 -24.91 -4.20
N SER A 519 10.11 -25.64 -4.27
CA SER A 519 10.50 -26.41 -5.46
C SER A 519 10.87 -27.85 -5.10
N TYR A 520 10.45 -28.79 -5.95
CA TYR A 520 10.80 -30.20 -5.86
C TYR A 520 11.23 -30.75 -7.23
N GLY A 521 12.43 -31.33 -7.32
CA GLY A 521 12.85 -32.03 -8.55
C GLY A 521 13.79 -33.21 -8.37
N GLY A 522 14.01 -33.97 -9.44
CA GLY A 522 14.84 -35.19 -9.41
C GLY A 522 16.32 -34.93 -9.17
N LYS A 523 16.95 -34.23 -10.12
CA LYS A 523 18.36 -33.79 -10.13
C LYS A 523 18.58 -32.43 -9.45
N ALA A 524 17.56 -31.57 -9.44
CA ALA A 524 17.65 -30.27 -8.78
C ALA A 524 16.27 -29.80 -8.33
N GLY A 525 16.17 -29.22 -7.14
CA GLY A 525 15.02 -28.43 -6.71
C GLY A 525 15.48 -27.18 -5.97
N ILE A 526 15.17 -26.02 -6.53
CA ILE A 526 15.69 -24.72 -6.09
C ILE A 526 14.52 -23.79 -5.77
N GLY A 527 14.36 -23.44 -4.50
CA GLY A 527 13.40 -22.43 -4.04
C GLY A 527 14.10 -21.10 -3.74
N THR A 528 13.55 -19.99 -4.22
CA THR A 528 14.09 -18.65 -3.95
C THR A 528 12.99 -17.65 -3.61
N ALA A 529 13.18 -16.86 -2.55
CA ALA A 529 12.21 -15.84 -2.14
C ALA A 529 12.90 -14.53 -1.75
N VAL A 530 12.44 -13.42 -2.29
CA VAL A 530 13.02 -12.09 -2.05
C VAL A 530 11.92 -11.10 -1.66
N ALA A 531 12.07 -10.42 -0.52
CA ALA A 531 11.19 -9.33 -0.11
C ALA A 531 12.02 -8.06 0.13
N LEU A 532 11.76 -7.03 -0.67
CA LEU A 532 12.38 -5.71 -0.56
C LEU A 532 11.30 -4.70 -0.17
N ASN A 533 11.47 -4.04 0.97
CA ASN A 533 10.49 -3.08 1.49
C ASN A 533 11.19 -1.79 1.87
N ASP A 534 10.66 -0.68 1.41
CA ASP A 534 11.32 0.60 1.54
C ASP A 534 10.33 1.72 1.86
N ILE A 535 10.68 2.51 2.86
CA ILE A 535 10.08 3.80 3.18
C ILE A 535 11.24 4.79 3.05
N PRO A 536 11.52 5.27 1.82
CA PRO A 536 12.86 5.72 1.45
C PRO A 536 13.17 7.17 1.83
N ILE A 537 14.48 7.42 1.89
CA ILE A 537 15.11 8.76 1.89
C ILE A 537 14.92 9.48 0.54
N GLU A 538 14.78 8.73 -0.55
CA GLU A 538 14.66 9.25 -1.91
C GLU A 538 13.32 8.82 -2.52
N ALA A 539 12.33 9.71 -2.52
CA ALA A 539 11.17 9.53 -3.38
C ALA A 539 11.62 9.65 -4.86
N ILE A 540 10.90 8.95 -5.73
CA ILE A 540 10.95 9.18 -7.18
C ILE A 540 10.61 10.66 -7.41
N GLY A 541 11.59 11.50 -7.74
CA GLY A 541 11.36 12.95 -7.87
C GLY A 541 12.12 13.86 -6.89
N SER A 542 13.06 13.34 -6.10
CA SER A 542 14.06 14.12 -5.34
C SER A 542 13.62 14.78 -4.02
N LYS A 543 12.63 14.23 -3.30
CA LYS A 543 12.27 14.68 -1.92
C LYS A 543 12.28 13.52 -0.93
N ARG A 544 12.63 13.81 0.34
CA ARG A 544 12.65 12.87 1.48
C ARG A 544 11.23 12.58 1.97
N ASN A 545 10.98 11.36 2.48
CA ASN A 545 9.82 11.14 3.34
C ASN A 545 9.95 12.05 4.56
N ALA A 546 8.94 12.89 4.75
CA ALA A 546 8.99 13.99 5.70
C ALA A 546 7.62 14.17 6.32
N VAL A 547 7.58 14.25 7.65
CA VAL A 547 6.37 14.53 8.42
C VAL A 547 6.66 15.77 9.24
N LYS A 548 6.08 16.89 8.80
CA LYS A 548 6.46 18.22 9.29
C LYS A 548 5.25 19.04 9.70
N ALA A 549 5.30 19.56 10.92
CA ALA A 549 4.40 20.61 11.39
C ALA A 549 5.21 21.89 11.61
N TYR A 550 4.99 22.96 10.85
CA TYR A 550 5.86 24.12 10.96
C TYR A 550 5.24 25.48 10.70
N ILE A 551 5.91 26.49 11.23
CA ILE A 551 5.68 27.90 10.89
C ILE A 551 7.00 28.48 10.39
N ASP A 552 6.99 29.06 9.19
CA ASP A 552 8.19 29.61 8.57
C ASP A 552 7.94 31.00 8.01
N ASN A 553 8.89 31.93 8.23
CA ASN A 553 8.85 33.26 7.62
C ASN A 553 7.49 33.97 7.73
N SER A 554 6.87 33.99 8.91
CA SER A 554 5.49 34.47 9.11
C SER A 554 5.33 35.32 10.37
N THR A 555 4.18 35.96 10.54
CA THR A 555 3.81 36.70 11.77
C THR A 555 2.58 36.06 12.41
N ILE A 556 2.70 35.65 13.67
CA ILE A 556 1.65 34.93 14.41
C ILE A 556 1.27 35.71 15.66
N CYS A 557 -0.04 35.90 15.86
CA CYS A 557 -0.64 36.41 17.09
C CYS A 557 -1.52 35.33 17.71
N VAL A 558 -1.15 34.82 18.88
CA VAL A 558 -1.86 33.74 19.58
C VAL A 558 -2.02 34.08 21.06
N SER A 559 -3.22 33.91 21.62
CA SER A 559 -3.51 34.31 23.01
C SER A 559 -3.62 33.18 24.03
N ASP A 560 -3.88 31.94 23.59
CA ASP A 560 -4.06 30.77 24.48
C ASP A 560 -3.06 29.65 24.17
N THR A 561 -3.14 28.98 23.02
CA THR A 561 -2.29 27.81 22.73
C THR A 561 -1.80 27.80 21.28
N LEU A 562 -0.52 27.51 21.10
CA LEU A 562 0.10 27.17 19.81
C LEU A 562 0.74 25.79 19.90
N GLN A 563 0.19 24.82 19.19
CA GLN A 563 0.67 23.45 19.17
C GLN A 563 1.08 23.01 17.77
N LEU A 564 2.30 22.51 17.62
CA LEU A 564 2.80 21.89 16.39
C LEU A 564 3.18 20.44 16.70
N THR A 565 2.50 19.49 16.08
CA THR A 565 2.74 18.05 16.28
C THR A 565 3.08 17.36 14.97
N ALA A 566 4.23 16.69 14.92
CA ALA A 566 4.60 15.73 13.89
C ALA A 566 4.69 14.33 14.52
N ASP A 567 3.82 13.40 14.11
CA ASP A 567 3.73 12.05 14.68
C ASP A 567 3.88 10.96 13.60
N VAL A 568 4.84 10.06 13.79
CA VAL A 568 5.16 8.98 12.86
C VAL A 568 4.99 7.63 13.56
N ASN A 569 4.28 6.72 12.91
CA ASN A 569 4.10 5.34 13.35
C ASN A 569 4.19 4.38 12.15
N ASN A 570 5.39 4.30 11.57
CA ASN A 570 5.64 3.52 10.37
C ASN A 570 6.04 2.09 10.70
N LEU A 571 5.47 1.13 9.97
CA LEU A 571 5.66 -0.29 10.26
C LEU A 571 5.98 -1.09 8.99
N ILE A 572 7.05 -1.88 9.04
CA ILE A 572 7.34 -2.93 8.06
C ILE A 572 7.24 -4.30 8.72
N ILE A 573 6.42 -5.19 8.16
CA ILE A 573 6.37 -6.61 8.46
C ILE A 573 6.76 -7.38 7.20
N ALA A 574 7.91 -8.05 7.22
CA ALA A 574 8.48 -8.72 6.05
C ALA A 574 8.81 -10.18 6.34
N VAL A 575 8.29 -11.08 5.51
CA VAL A 575 8.50 -12.53 5.61
C VAL A 575 8.95 -13.08 4.26
N ALA A 576 10.14 -13.67 4.20
CA ALA A 576 10.59 -14.47 3.06
C ALA A 576 10.90 -15.90 3.48
N ALA A 577 10.27 -16.88 2.83
CA ALA A 577 10.43 -18.29 3.11
C ALA A 577 10.65 -19.09 1.82
N ALA A 578 11.71 -19.91 1.77
CA ALA A 578 12.00 -20.76 0.63
C ALA A 578 12.28 -22.21 1.04
N VAL A 579 11.75 -23.15 0.27
CA VAL A 579 12.03 -24.58 0.38
C VAL A 579 12.52 -25.13 -0.96
N GLY A 580 13.69 -25.76 -0.94
CA GLY A 580 14.19 -26.55 -2.07
C GLY A 580 14.28 -28.01 -1.69
N ALA A 581 13.71 -28.89 -2.52
CA ALA A 581 13.75 -30.32 -2.27
C ALA A 581 14.20 -31.09 -3.52
N SER A 582 15.01 -32.14 -3.33
CA SER A 582 15.37 -33.01 -4.46
C SER A 582 15.42 -34.49 -4.12
N LYS A 583 15.19 -35.36 -5.12
CA LYS A 583 15.15 -36.82 -4.93
C LYS A 583 16.56 -37.43 -4.86
N GLU A 584 17.38 -37.20 -5.87
CA GLU A 584 18.73 -37.80 -6.04
C GLU A 584 19.81 -36.74 -6.32
N GLY A 585 19.42 -35.46 -6.23
CA GLY A 585 20.11 -34.35 -6.85
C GLY A 585 20.71 -33.34 -5.87
N MET A 586 20.60 -32.07 -6.25
CA MET A 586 20.90 -30.91 -5.42
C MET A 586 19.60 -30.25 -4.96
N ALA A 587 19.49 -29.96 -3.67
CA ALA A 587 18.43 -29.11 -3.13
C ALA A 587 19.01 -27.75 -2.72
N ALA A 588 18.36 -26.65 -3.09
CA ALA A 588 18.79 -25.31 -2.67
C ALA A 588 17.61 -24.42 -2.28
N ALA A 589 17.78 -23.66 -1.20
CA ALA A 589 16.84 -22.65 -0.75
C ALA A 589 17.59 -21.35 -0.44
N ILE A 590 17.14 -20.24 -1.01
CA ILE A 590 17.73 -18.91 -0.78
C ILE A 590 16.63 -17.92 -0.42
N THR A 591 16.81 -17.20 0.67
CA THR A 591 15.93 -16.09 1.05
C THR A 591 16.68 -14.79 1.29
N VAL A 592 16.08 -13.68 0.86
CA VAL A 592 16.59 -12.33 1.09
C VAL A 592 15.45 -11.45 1.56
N THR A 593 15.62 -10.77 2.70
CA THR A 593 14.77 -9.66 3.14
C THR A 593 15.61 -8.39 3.27
N ILE A 594 15.14 -7.29 2.70
CA ILE A 594 15.74 -5.97 2.88
C ILE A 594 14.63 -5.01 3.26
N ASN A 595 14.77 -4.34 4.41
CA ASN A 595 13.77 -3.43 4.94
C ASN A 595 14.44 -2.13 5.36
N THR A 596 13.92 -1.01 4.86
CA THR A 596 14.42 0.32 5.21
C THR A 596 13.25 1.21 5.63
N ILE A 597 13.41 1.92 6.75
CA ILE A 597 12.57 3.04 7.13
C ILE A 597 13.48 4.24 7.34
N ALA A 598 13.18 5.34 6.66
CA ALA A 598 13.87 6.59 6.87
C ALA A 598 12.89 7.75 6.72
N VAL A 599 12.70 8.49 7.81
CA VAL A 599 11.73 9.58 7.90
C VAL A 599 12.35 10.77 8.60
N ASP A 600 12.10 11.96 8.05
CA ASP A 600 12.37 13.22 8.74
C ASP A 600 11.12 13.72 9.44
N THR A 601 11.11 13.56 10.76
CA THR A 601 10.01 14.02 11.62
C THR A 601 10.42 15.34 12.26
N ALA A 602 9.68 16.42 12.00
CA ALA A 602 10.02 17.71 12.60
C ALA A 602 8.82 18.57 12.97
N ALA A 603 8.89 19.21 14.13
CA ALA A 603 7.99 20.31 14.49
C ALA A 603 8.82 21.57 14.78
N TYR A 604 8.62 22.66 14.03
CA TYR A 604 9.52 23.81 14.14
C TYR A 604 8.89 25.17 13.84
N ILE A 605 9.52 26.20 14.40
CA ILE A 605 9.24 27.60 14.06
C ILE A 605 10.56 28.21 13.57
N ASN A 606 10.53 28.81 12.39
CA ASN A 606 11.71 29.41 11.77
C ASN A 606 11.41 30.80 11.21
N ALA A 607 12.34 31.74 11.35
CA ALA A 607 12.25 33.09 10.75
C ALA A 607 10.93 33.83 11.04
N THR A 608 10.33 33.59 12.21
CA THR A 608 8.94 33.98 12.53
C THR A 608 8.89 34.95 13.70
N LYS A 609 7.89 35.83 13.72
CA LYS A 609 7.56 36.72 14.85
C LYS A 609 6.30 36.19 15.54
N ILE A 610 6.37 35.86 16.83
CA ILE A 610 5.25 35.36 17.62
C ILE A 610 5.00 36.29 18.80
N ASN A 611 3.84 36.95 18.81
CA ASN A 611 3.44 37.90 19.85
C ASN A 611 4.51 38.97 20.13
N GLU A 612 5.30 39.34 19.12
CA GLU A 612 6.37 40.33 19.26
C GLU A 612 5.82 41.65 19.81
N GLY A 613 6.46 42.16 20.85
CA GLY A 613 6.06 43.40 21.52
C GLY A 613 4.88 43.27 22.51
N ASP A 614 4.25 42.10 22.63
CA ASP A 614 3.22 41.83 23.64
C ASP A 614 3.81 41.11 24.86
N GLU A 615 4.41 41.88 25.76
CA GLU A 615 5.03 41.34 26.99
C GLU A 615 4.04 40.71 27.99
N SER A 616 2.73 40.76 27.71
CA SER A 616 1.65 40.22 28.54
C SER A 616 0.98 38.97 27.92
N SER A 617 1.57 38.36 26.88
CA SER A 617 1.02 37.15 26.25
C SER A 617 0.87 36.00 27.26
N SER A 618 -0.32 35.39 27.27
CA SER A 618 -0.64 34.21 28.08
C SER A 618 -0.50 32.89 27.31
N ALA A 619 0.09 32.91 26.11
CA ALA A 619 0.06 31.76 25.22
C ALA A 619 1.00 30.61 25.67
N ASN A 620 0.53 29.38 25.59
CA ASN A 620 1.33 28.16 25.77
C ASN A 620 1.78 27.62 24.42
N ILE A 621 3.10 27.45 24.23
CA ILE A 621 3.68 26.97 22.97
C ILE A 621 4.25 25.56 23.18
N GLU A 622 3.79 24.60 22.38
CA GLU A 622 4.25 23.20 22.39
C GLU A 622 4.61 22.74 20.97
N LEU A 623 5.86 22.31 20.79
CA LEU A 623 6.32 21.63 19.58
C LEU A 623 6.66 20.19 19.95
N LYS A 624 6.07 19.24 19.23
CA LYS A 624 6.24 17.82 19.48
C LYS A 624 6.55 17.06 18.19
N ALA A 625 7.67 16.34 18.18
CA ALA A 625 8.03 15.40 17.12
C ALA A 625 8.19 14.01 17.73
N THR A 626 7.39 13.05 17.27
CA THR A 626 7.42 11.66 17.75
C THR A 626 7.57 10.69 16.59
N ASP A 627 8.46 9.72 16.75
CA ASP A 627 8.65 8.65 15.76
C ASP A 627 8.70 7.29 16.45
N ASN A 628 7.73 6.44 16.11
CA ASN A 628 7.56 5.08 16.62
C ASN A 628 7.74 4.04 15.52
N SER A 629 8.78 4.19 14.68
CA SER A 629 9.03 3.28 13.57
C SER A 629 9.48 1.87 14.00
N GLY A 630 8.97 0.85 13.29
CA GLY A 630 9.25 -0.55 13.59
C GLY A 630 9.49 -1.42 12.36
N ILE A 631 10.47 -2.32 12.44
CA ILE A 631 10.73 -3.38 11.45
C ILE A 631 10.63 -4.74 12.12
N TYR A 632 9.77 -5.61 11.59
CA TYR A 632 9.66 -7.02 11.95
C TYR A 632 10.00 -7.87 10.72
N SER A 633 11.18 -8.48 10.71
CA SER A 633 11.68 -9.25 9.56
C SER A 633 11.91 -10.72 9.88
N LEU A 634 11.50 -11.59 8.96
CA LEU A 634 11.79 -13.01 8.96
C LEU A 634 12.33 -13.47 7.60
N ALA A 635 13.52 -14.06 7.60
CA ALA A 635 14.09 -14.75 6.44
C ALA A 635 14.35 -16.21 6.80
N GLY A 636 13.72 -17.14 6.07
CA GLY A 636 13.77 -18.58 6.36
C GLY A 636 14.06 -19.44 5.13
N ALA A 637 15.16 -20.18 5.12
CA ALA A 637 15.52 -21.05 4.00
C ALA A 637 15.70 -22.50 4.45
N GLY A 638 15.07 -23.46 3.75
CA GLY A 638 15.18 -24.89 4.05
C GLY A 638 15.45 -25.73 2.81
N ALA A 639 16.56 -26.48 2.78
CA ALA A 639 16.86 -27.40 1.69
C ALA A 639 16.89 -28.86 2.16
N GLY A 640 16.22 -29.76 1.44
CA GLY A 640 16.15 -31.18 1.78
C GLY A 640 16.39 -32.09 0.59
N SER A 641 17.37 -32.98 0.67
CA SER A 641 17.72 -33.88 -0.42
C SER A 641 17.63 -35.35 -0.01
N GLY A 642 16.99 -36.17 -0.86
CA GLY A 642 16.75 -37.59 -0.62
C GLY A 642 18.00 -38.49 -0.69
N SER A 643 17.82 -39.79 -0.50
CA SER A 643 18.91 -40.77 -0.48
C SER A 643 19.68 -40.80 -1.82
N GLY A 644 21.01 -40.73 -1.77
CA GLY A 644 21.88 -40.68 -2.96
C GLY A 644 22.25 -39.27 -3.45
N SER A 645 21.67 -38.23 -2.85
CA SER A 645 21.82 -36.84 -3.24
C SER A 645 23.22 -36.24 -3.06
N LYS A 646 23.58 -35.29 -3.94
CA LYS A 646 24.93 -34.70 -3.98
C LYS A 646 25.11 -33.52 -3.02
N ALA A 647 24.11 -32.64 -2.89
CA ALA A 647 24.25 -31.44 -2.06
C ALA A 647 22.91 -30.87 -1.57
N GLY A 648 22.93 -30.24 -0.39
CA GLY A 648 21.86 -29.40 0.13
C GLY A 648 22.43 -28.02 0.45
N ILE A 649 21.73 -26.94 0.09
CA ILE A 649 22.15 -25.56 0.36
C ILE A 649 20.99 -24.75 0.93
N GLY A 650 21.09 -24.27 2.16
CA GLY A 650 20.11 -23.34 2.75
C GLY A 650 20.75 -22.01 3.11
N ALA A 651 20.34 -20.90 2.50
CA ALA A 651 20.91 -19.58 2.77
C ALA A 651 19.80 -18.56 3.05
N ALA A 652 19.90 -17.85 4.18
CA ALA A 652 18.97 -16.80 4.55
C ALA A 652 19.72 -15.50 4.86
N VAL A 653 19.26 -14.39 4.28
CA VAL A 653 19.87 -13.07 4.42
C VAL A 653 18.81 -12.04 4.79
N ALA A 654 19.09 -11.19 5.78
CA ALA A 654 18.22 -10.11 6.20
C ALA A 654 19.02 -8.82 6.48
N PHE A 655 18.59 -7.71 5.89
CA PHE A 655 19.10 -6.37 6.15
C PHE A 655 17.95 -5.48 6.62
N ASN A 656 18.12 -4.82 7.76
CA ASN A 656 17.12 -3.92 8.32
C ASN A 656 17.77 -2.60 8.73
N LEU A 657 17.24 -1.48 8.25
CA LEU A 657 17.73 -0.13 8.54
C LEU A 657 16.58 0.76 9.00
N ILE A 658 16.73 1.40 10.16
CA ILE A 658 15.94 2.57 10.55
C ILE A 658 16.90 3.75 10.59
N ALA A 659 16.64 4.79 9.79
CA ALA A 659 17.50 5.96 9.61
C ALA A 659 16.68 7.26 9.76
N ASN A 660 16.10 7.47 10.94
CA ASN A 660 15.12 8.53 11.19
C ASN A 660 15.74 9.74 11.88
N THR A 661 15.24 10.93 11.57
CA THR A 661 15.57 12.16 12.31
C THR A 661 14.31 12.66 13.01
N VAL A 662 14.45 13.10 14.26
CA VAL A 662 13.32 13.60 15.06
C VAL A 662 13.72 14.91 15.73
N ASN A 663 13.23 16.02 15.19
CA ASN A 663 13.73 17.34 15.55
C ASN A 663 12.61 18.32 15.93
N THR A 664 12.76 18.99 17.07
CA THR A 664 11.95 20.14 17.47
C THR A 664 12.81 21.35 17.67
N TYR A 665 12.47 22.47 17.02
CA TYR A 665 13.32 23.65 17.13
C TYR A 665 12.64 24.99 16.91
N ILE A 666 13.27 26.01 17.51
CA ILE A 666 13.00 27.44 17.27
C ILE A 666 14.26 28.05 16.67
N LYS A 667 14.15 28.69 15.51
CA LYS A 667 15.31 29.28 14.82
C LYS A 667 15.02 30.64 14.21
N GLN A 668 15.93 31.60 14.38
CA GLN A 668 15.79 32.94 13.78
C GLN A 668 14.45 33.61 14.13
N THR A 669 13.95 33.37 15.35
CA THR A 669 12.59 33.73 15.77
C THR A 669 12.61 34.69 16.95
N GLU A 670 11.65 35.62 16.96
CA GLU A 670 11.30 36.42 18.13
C GLU A 670 9.97 35.90 18.70
N LEU A 671 9.98 35.40 19.94
CA LEU A 671 8.86 34.69 20.55
C LEU A 671 8.59 35.22 21.97
N VAL A 672 7.33 35.60 22.21
CA VAL A 672 6.80 35.92 23.55
C VAL A 672 5.62 35.01 23.91
N ALA A 673 5.66 34.38 25.08
CA ALA A 673 4.68 33.37 25.52
C ALA A 673 4.58 33.30 27.06
N ASP A 674 3.58 32.59 27.60
CA ASP A 674 3.61 32.13 29.00
C ASP A 674 4.61 30.98 29.15
N SER A 675 4.51 29.96 28.28
CA SER A 675 5.34 28.77 28.37
C SER A 675 5.80 28.24 27.01
N LEU A 676 6.97 27.59 26.98
CA LEU A 676 7.52 26.91 25.80
C LEU A 676 7.94 25.48 26.14
N THR A 677 7.49 24.51 25.35
CA THR A 677 7.92 23.10 25.42
C THR A 677 8.31 22.59 24.03
N LEU A 678 9.53 22.05 23.91
CA LEU A 678 10.02 21.35 22.72
C LEU A 678 10.27 19.87 23.09
N GLU A 679 9.54 18.94 22.50
CA GLU A 679 9.69 17.50 22.76
C GLU A 679 9.99 16.75 21.47
N SER A 680 11.18 16.17 21.38
CA SER A 680 11.58 15.21 20.34
C SER A 680 11.74 13.83 20.94
N ALA A 681 11.02 12.83 20.43
CA ALA A 681 11.10 11.47 20.96
C ALA A 681 11.11 10.39 19.87
N LEU A 682 12.14 9.56 19.87
CA LEU A 682 12.25 8.38 19.03
C LEU A 682 12.05 7.09 19.85
N LYS A 683 11.25 6.19 19.32
CA LYS A 683 11.12 4.79 19.75
C LYS A 683 11.23 3.86 18.53
N ALA A 684 12.45 3.64 18.08
CA ALA A 684 12.75 2.74 16.96
C ALA A 684 12.94 1.29 17.42
N VAL A 685 12.31 0.35 16.74
CA VAL A 685 12.42 -1.10 17.05
C VAL A 685 12.76 -1.90 15.80
N ILE A 686 13.80 -2.74 15.87
CA ILE A 686 14.07 -3.79 14.87
C ILE A 686 13.99 -5.15 15.54
N MET A 687 13.10 -6.01 15.05
CA MET A 687 13.02 -7.42 15.40
C MET A 687 13.31 -8.27 14.17
N ASN A 688 14.45 -8.96 14.15
CA ASN A 688 14.88 -9.78 13.01
C ASN A 688 15.11 -11.24 13.38
N VAL A 689 14.60 -12.15 12.56
CA VAL A 689 14.85 -13.59 12.62
C VAL A 689 15.34 -14.10 11.27
N THR A 690 16.57 -14.60 11.23
CA THR A 690 17.18 -15.16 10.02
C THR A 690 17.57 -16.61 10.30
N VAL A 691 16.91 -17.56 9.63
CA VAL A 691 17.09 -18.99 9.87
C VAL A 691 17.35 -19.76 8.58
N ALA A 692 18.38 -20.60 8.60
CA ALA A 692 18.73 -21.44 7.46
C ALA A 692 18.89 -22.91 7.85
N GLY A 693 18.37 -23.79 7.00
CA GLY A 693 18.28 -25.24 7.21
C GLY A 693 18.78 -26.01 5.99
N SER A 694 19.58 -27.06 6.18
CA SER A 694 19.88 -27.98 5.07
C SER A 694 20.08 -29.44 5.47
N GLY A 695 19.55 -30.37 4.68
CA GLY A 695 19.74 -31.81 4.80
C GLY A 695 20.12 -32.47 3.47
N ALA A 696 21.19 -33.30 3.46
CA ALA A 696 21.63 -33.99 2.24
C ALA A 696 22.36 -35.33 2.51
N ASP A 697 22.55 -36.17 1.47
CA ASP A 697 23.30 -37.42 1.63
C ASP A 697 24.81 -37.16 1.71
N LYS A 698 25.37 -36.35 0.80
CA LYS A 698 26.82 -36.06 0.77
C LYS A 698 27.20 -34.75 1.48
N VAL A 699 26.82 -33.60 0.93
CA VAL A 699 27.26 -32.28 1.42
C VAL A 699 26.08 -31.41 1.81
N ALA A 700 26.09 -30.82 3.00
CA ALA A 700 25.13 -29.79 3.40
C ALA A 700 25.87 -28.47 3.68
N GLY A 701 25.48 -27.40 2.99
CA GLY A 701 25.91 -26.03 3.23
C GLY A 701 24.75 -25.21 3.75
N TYR A 702 24.93 -24.46 4.82
CA TYR A 702 23.86 -23.61 5.33
C TYR A 702 24.36 -22.39 6.06
N GLY A 703 23.63 -21.29 5.96
CA GLY A 703 23.92 -20.17 6.81
C GLY A 703 22.91 -19.04 6.81
N SER A 704 22.97 -18.28 7.90
CA SER A 704 22.17 -17.08 8.12
C SER A 704 23.05 -15.85 8.25
N PHE A 705 22.63 -14.75 7.62
CA PHE A 705 23.32 -13.47 7.66
C PHE A 705 22.32 -12.35 7.95
N SER A 706 22.49 -11.69 9.09
CA SER A 706 21.60 -10.65 9.59
C SER A 706 22.39 -9.36 9.84
N VAL A 707 21.92 -8.23 9.32
CA VAL A 707 22.43 -6.89 9.65
C VAL A 707 21.27 -5.99 10.03
N ASN A 708 21.34 -5.39 11.21
CA ASN A 708 20.31 -4.50 11.73
C ASN A 708 20.97 -3.19 12.17
N THR A 709 20.46 -2.05 11.69
CA THR A 709 21.03 -0.73 11.99
C THR A 709 19.92 0.24 12.39
N ILE A 710 20.09 0.93 13.50
CA ILE A 710 19.32 2.11 13.87
C ILE A 710 20.29 3.30 13.89
N ALA A 711 20.09 4.25 13.00
CA ALA A 711 20.90 5.47 12.86
C ALA A 711 19.99 6.69 12.80
N GLY A 712 20.53 7.88 13.06
CA GLY A 712 19.73 9.10 13.10
C GLY A 712 20.17 10.08 14.17
N GLU A 713 19.27 11.01 14.45
CA GLU A 713 19.43 12.04 15.47
C GLU A 713 18.07 12.36 16.12
N VAL A 714 18.13 12.80 17.38
CA VAL A 714 16.99 13.35 18.11
C VAL A 714 17.42 14.68 18.72
N LEU A 715 16.90 15.80 18.22
CA LEU A 715 17.34 17.13 18.62
C LEU A 715 16.16 17.99 19.10
N ALA A 716 16.31 18.63 20.26
CA ALA A 716 15.41 19.69 20.73
C ALA A 716 16.22 20.97 20.97
N TYR A 717 16.03 22.04 20.19
CA TYR A 717 16.92 23.21 20.31
C TYR A 717 16.32 24.58 20.01
N ILE A 718 16.98 25.61 20.53
CA ILE A 718 16.74 27.03 20.20
C ILE A 718 18.02 27.61 19.63
N SER A 719 17.97 28.22 18.45
CA SER A 719 19.15 28.81 17.78
C SER A 719 18.86 30.20 17.20
N ASP A 720 19.81 31.13 17.28
CA ASP A 720 19.70 32.46 16.65
C ASP A 720 18.39 33.21 16.99
N SER A 721 17.84 33.02 18.20
CA SER A 721 16.48 33.46 18.55
C SER A 721 16.43 34.30 19.82
N ILE A 722 15.34 35.07 19.96
CA ILE A 722 14.95 35.75 21.19
C ILE A 722 13.66 35.11 21.71
N VAL A 723 13.73 34.46 22.86
CA VAL A 723 12.61 33.76 23.49
C VAL A 723 12.36 34.34 24.88
N ILE A 724 11.18 34.89 25.10
CA ILE A 724 10.76 35.47 26.38
C ILE A 724 9.51 34.71 26.85
N THR A 725 9.59 34.12 28.04
CA THR A 725 8.50 33.34 28.66
C THR A 725 8.24 33.79 30.10
N ASP A 726 7.03 33.56 30.62
CA ASP A 726 6.73 33.79 32.04
C ASP A 726 7.04 32.56 32.91
N SER A 727 6.45 31.41 32.60
CA SER A 727 6.31 30.27 33.52
C SER A 727 7.27 29.10 33.28
N LYS A 728 7.67 28.79 32.03
CA LYS A 728 8.66 27.74 31.73
C LYS A 728 9.25 27.79 30.32
N VAL A 729 10.47 27.23 30.21
CA VAL A 729 11.05 26.73 28.95
C VAL A 729 11.55 25.31 29.20
N GLU A 730 11.05 24.33 28.45
CA GLU A 730 11.46 22.93 28.54
C GLU A 730 11.84 22.35 27.18
N LEU A 731 13.06 21.81 27.07
CA LEU A 731 13.58 21.16 25.87
C LEU A 731 13.88 19.70 26.20
N VAL A 732 13.27 18.76 25.48
CA VAL A 732 13.34 17.33 25.77
C VAL A 732 13.69 16.55 24.51
N ALA A 733 14.80 15.82 24.55
CA ALA A 733 15.22 14.88 23.50
C ALA A 733 15.29 13.46 24.09
N LEU A 734 14.45 12.54 23.59
CA LEU A 734 14.35 11.16 24.08
C LEU A 734 14.67 10.16 22.96
N ASN A 735 15.58 9.24 23.21
CA ASN A 735 15.88 8.13 22.33
C ASN A 735 15.69 6.78 23.04
N LYS A 736 14.85 5.92 22.46
CA LYS A 736 14.61 4.53 22.89
C LYS A 736 14.73 3.58 21.69
N ALA A 737 15.96 3.28 21.30
CA ALA A 737 16.26 2.34 20.22
C ALA A 737 16.42 0.91 20.76
N ASP A 738 15.70 -0.08 20.20
CA ASP A 738 15.82 -1.50 20.56
C ASP A 738 16.04 -2.37 19.32
N ILE A 739 17.09 -3.21 19.35
CA ILE A 739 17.33 -4.26 18.35
C ILE A 739 17.25 -5.63 19.02
N GLY A 740 16.30 -6.46 18.56
CA GLY A 740 16.26 -7.90 18.80
C GLY A 740 16.64 -8.67 17.54
N SER A 741 17.74 -9.43 17.56
CA SER A 741 18.22 -10.20 16.40
C SER A 741 18.49 -11.67 16.74
N LEU A 742 17.96 -12.57 15.93
CA LEU A 742 18.25 -14.01 15.97
C LEU A 742 18.78 -14.48 14.60
N ALA A 743 20.04 -14.93 14.56
CA ALA A 743 20.61 -15.60 13.39
C ALA A 743 20.88 -17.09 13.73
N GLY A 744 20.08 -17.99 13.15
CA GLY A 744 20.18 -19.43 13.38
C GLY A 744 20.55 -20.19 12.12
N ALA A 745 21.36 -21.23 12.21
CA ALA A 745 21.55 -22.16 11.10
C ALA A 745 21.67 -23.60 11.60
N VAL A 746 21.03 -24.56 10.92
CA VAL A 746 21.09 -25.97 11.29
C VAL A 746 21.14 -26.87 10.07
N GLY A 747 21.93 -27.93 10.11
CA GLY A 747 21.85 -28.91 9.04
C GLY A 747 22.57 -30.20 9.31
N GLY A 748 22.47 -31.10 8.35
CA GLY A 748 23.10 -32.41 8.46
C GLY A 748 23.33 -33.11 7.13
N ALA A 749 24.42 -33.86 7.06
CA ALA A 749 24.73 -34.72 5.92
C ALA A 749 25.48 -35.98 6.33
N LYS A 750 25.49 -37.04 5.51
CA LYS A 750 26.27 -38.24 5.87
C LYS A 750 27.77 -38.02 5.77
N SER A 751 28.24 -37.09 4.93
CA SER A 751 29.68 -36.88 4.70
C SER A 751 30.17 -35.53 5.27
N VAL A 752 29.79 -34.40 4.69
CA VAL A 752 30.30 -33.07 5.08
C VAL A 752 29.14 -32.11 5.37
N ALA A 753 29.17 -31.45 6.52
CA ALA A 753 28.24 -30.38 6.87
C ALA A 753 29.03 -29.10 7.19
N VAL A 754 28.67 -27.98 6.56
CA VAL A 754 29.29 -26.66 6.78
C VAL A 754 28.20 -25.64 7.09
N GLY A 755 28.29 -25.04 8.28
CA GLY A 755 27.32 -24.08 8.79
C GLY A 755 27.96 -22.75 9.15
N ALA A 756 27.30 -21.63 8.82
CA ALA A 756 27.67 -20.30 9.27
C ALA A 756 26.47 -19.51 9.80
N SER A 757 26.64 -18.76 10.89
CA SER A 757 25.65 -17.79 11.37
C SER A 757 26.35 -16.46 11.67
N PHE A 758 25.81 -15.37 11.14
CA PHE A 758 26.31 -14.03 11.34
C PHE A 758 25.17 -13.07 11.69
N ALA A 759 25.33 -12.32 12.77
CA ALA A 759 24.47 -11.19 13.10
C ALA A 759 25.32 -9.96 13.42
N ALA A 760 25.08 -8.84 12.75
CA ALA A 760 25.67 -7.55 13.10
C ALA A 760 24.57 -6.54 13.43
N ASN A 761 24.68 -5.91 14.59
CA ASN A 761 23.67 -5.00 15.13
C ASN A 761 24.34 -3.69 15.54
N TYR A 762 23.83 -2.59 14.99
CA TYR A 762 24.40 -1.25 15.16
C TYR A 762 23.30 -0.28 15.63
N ILE A 763 23.56 0.43 16.72
CA ILE A 763 22.80 1.63 17.09
C ILE A 763 23.79 2.80 17.08
N GLY A 764 23.60 3.74 16.14
CA GLY A 764 24.60 4.73 15.77
C GLY A 764 25.69 4.17 14.84
N GLY A 765 26.57 5.06 14.36
CA GLY A 765 27.53 4.71 13.31
C GLY A 765 28.82 4.03 13.76
N TYR A 766 29.43 3.30 12.82
CA TYR A 766 30.68 2.55 12.97
C TYR A 766 31.72 3.01 11.93
N GLY A 767 32.77 3.71 12.37
CA GLY A 767 33.81 4.24 11.49
C GLY A 767 33.28 5.35 10.56
N GLU A 768 33.58 5.27 9.26
CA GLU A 768 33.05 6.17 8.22
C GLU A 768 31.58 5.85 7.85
N ALA A 769 31.05 4.71 8.30
CA ALA A 769 29.68 4.29 8.01
C ALA A 769 28.72 4.78 9.12
N PHE A 770 27.94 5.82 8.78
CA PHE A 770 27.05 6.58 9.66
C PHE A 770 27.78 7.36 10.77
N ALA A 771 27.23 8.52 11.15
CA ALA A 771 27.72 9.29 12.29
C ALA A 771 27.28 8.66 13.63
N PRO A 772 27.94 8.98 14.76
CA PRO A 772 27.39 8.67 16.08
C PRO A 772 25.93 9.16 16.20
N TYR A 773 25.08 8.36 16.85
CA TYR A 773 23.68 8.71 17.01
C TYR A 773 23.57 9.90 17.97
N GLN A 774 23.02 11.04 17.52
CA GLN A 774 23.00 12.26 18.33
C GLN A 774 21.71 12.37 19.14
N VAL A 775 21.81 12.70 20.44
CA VAL A 775 20.65 13.00 21.30
C VAL A 775 20.91 14.26 22.11
N ASN A 776 20.43 15.41 21.63
CA ASN A 776 20.79 16.71 22.20
C ASN A 776 19.57 17.56 22.54
N ALA A 777 19.64 18.23 23.69
CA ALA A 777 18.76 19.34 24.05
C ALA A 777 19.64 20.58 24.34
N TYR A 778 19.57 21.64 23.54
CA TYR A 778 20.52 22.76 23.63
C TYR A 778 19.94 24.13 23.22
N ILE A 779 20.61 25.20 23.64
CA ILE A 779 20.35 26.57 23.24
C ILE A 779 21.66 27.14 22.68
N ASP A 780 21.64 27.64 21.46
CA ASP A 780 22.82 28.21 20.77
C ASP A 780 22.54 29.63 20.25
N ASN A 781 23.53 30.52 20.35
CA ASN A 781 23.47 31.91 19.88
C ASN A 781 22.12 32.63 20.11
N SER A 782 21.48 32.43 21.27
CA SER A 782 20.11 32.88 21.55
C SER A 782 20.01 33.58 22.89
N ARG A 783 19.05 34.51 23.01
CA ARG A 783 18.63 35.09 24.29
C ARG A 783 17.34 34.40 24.74
N VAL A 784 17.41 33.69 25.86
CA VAL A 784 16.24 33.05 26.49
C VAL A 784 16.02 33.64 27.87
N GLU A 785 14.82 34.18 28.11
CA GLU A 785 14.40 34.79 29.37
C GLU A 785 13.16 34.06 29.91
N VAL A 786 13.21 33.57 31.15
CA VAL A 786 12.09 32.93 31.86
C VAL A 786 11.82 33.76 33.12
N LYS A 787 10.76 34.57 33.12
CA LYS A 787 10.57 35.64 34.13
C LYS A 787 10.28 35.11 35.53
N ASN A 788 9.37 34.14 35.67
CA ASN A 788 8.86 33.62 36.93
C ASN A 788 8.93 32.07 37.03
N GLY A 789 9.72 31.45 36.14
CA GLY A 789 9.66 30.03 35.84
C GLY A 789 10.99 29.28 35.85
N ASN A 790 10.96 28.04 35.38
CA ASN A 790 12.16 27.20 35.24
C ASN A 790 12.56 27.01 33.77
N LEU A 791 13.87 27.01 33.53
CA LEU A 791 14.49 26.54 32.29
C LEU A 791 15.00 25.11 32.50
N LYS A 792 14.55 24.15 31.69
CA LYS A 792 14.96 22.74 31.74
C LYS A 792 15.37 22.23 30.36
N LEU A 793 16.54 21.62 30.28
CA LEU A 793 17.02 20.90 29.11
C LEU A 793 17.28 19.46 29.52
N TRP A 794 16.70 18.50 28.80
CA TRP A 794 16.75 17.08 29.13
C TRP A 794 17.01 16.24 27.89
N ALA A 795 18.19 15.63 27.82
CA ALA A 795 18.51 14.63 26.82
C ALA A 795 18.63 13.25 27.50
N TYR A 796 17.93 12.24 26.97
CA TYR A 796 17.96 10.88 27.50
C TYR A 796 18.03 9.86 26.38
N SER A 797 19.02 8.98 26.43
CA SER A 797 19.17 7.86 25.50
C SER A 797 19.18 6.54 26.27
N ASN A 798 18.36 5.60 25.80
CA ASN A 798 18.35 4.21 26.24
C ASN A 798 18.33 3.29 25.01
N ALA A 799 19.52 2.90 24.57
CA ALA A 799 19.73 2.00 23.45
C ALA A 799 19.98 0.57 23.95
N ILE A 800 19.28 -0.41 23.37
CA ILE A 800 19.38 -1.82 23.77
C ILE A 800 19.60 -2.71 22.55
N ILE A 801 20.54 -3.65 22.64
CA ILE A 801 20.72 -4.72 21.65
C ILE A 801 20.62 -6.08 22.37
N LYS A 802 19.75 -6.95 21.85
CA LYS A 802 19.62 -8.36 22.22
C LYS A 802 19.89 -9.20 20.98
N SER A 803 20.99 -9.95 20.98
CA SER A 803 21.44 -10.70 19.78
C SER A 803 21.82 -12.12 20.12
N ILE A 804 21.37 -13.07 19.30
CA ILE A 804 21.71 -14.49 19.39
C ILE A 804 22.16 -14.97 18.00
N SER A 805 23.36 -15.55 17.95
CA SER A 805 23.88 -16.25 16.76
C SER A 805 24.23 -17.68 17.12
N ALA A 806 23.61 -18.66 16.45
CA ALA A 806 23.83 -20.07 16.74
C ALA A 806 23.87 -20.91 15.45
N VAL A 807 24.73 -21.93 15.45
CA VAL A 807 24.84 -22.88 14.34
C VAL A 807 25.03 -24.31 14.83
N GLY A 808 24.33 -25.27 14.21
CA GLY A 808 24.41 -26.70 14.53
C GLY A 808 24.65 -27.56 13.29
N SER A 809 25.51 -28.58 13.41
CA SER A 809 25.80 -29.54 12.34
C SER A 809 25.72 -30.98 12.83
N PHE A 810 25.15 -31.87 12.00
CA PHE A 810 25.13 -33.31 12.23
C PHE A 810 25.78 -34.06 11.06
N THR A 811 26.84 -34.84 11.30
CA THR A 811 27.50 -35.65 10.26
C THR A 811 27.73 -37.10 10.70
N GLY A 812 27.69 -38.03 9.73
CA GLY A 812 27.91 -39.46 9.95
C GLY A 812 29.29 -39.99 9.55
N LYS A 813 30.13 -39.21 8.86
CA LYS A 813 31.42 -39.70 8.33
C LYS A 813 32.59 -38.72 8.44
N ASN A 814 32.60 -37.64 7.65
CA ASN A 814 33.86 -36.92 7.36
C ASN A 814 34.07 -35.69 8.25
N ALA A 815 33.26 -34.64 8.09
CA ALA A 815 33.50 -33.37 8.79
C ALA A 815 32.22 -32.58 9.06
N ALA A 816 32.20 -31.88 10.18
CA ALA A 816 31.24 -30.85 10.52
C ALA A 816 32.04 -29.58 10.87
N VAL A 817 31.83 -28.49 10.12
CA VAL A 817 32.54 -27.22 10.31
C VAL A 817 31.50 -26.14 10.55
N ASN A 818 31.64 -25.41 11.65
CA ASN A 818 30.64 -24.45 12.12
C ASN A 818 31.32 -23.15 12.57
N GLY A 819 30.71 -22.01 12.26
CA GLY A 819 31.07 -20.72 12.82
C GLY A 819 29.84 -19.87 13.14
N ALA A 820 29.82 -19.25 14.31
CA ALA A 820 28.80 -18.25 14.66
C ALA A 820 29.50 -16.97 15.14
N VAL A 821 29.05 -15.82 14.63
CA VAL A 821 29.57 -14.51 14.99
C VAL A 821 28.38 -13.57 15.28
N SER A 822 28.47 -12.84 16.39
CA SER A 822 27.57 -11.75 16.74
C SER A 822 28.39 -10.49 17.00
N LEU A 823 28.15 -9.43 16.22
CA LEU A 823 28.74 -8.11 16.42
C LEU A 823 27.64 -7.18 16.90
N ASN A 824 27.89 -6.48 18.01
CA ASN A 824 26.91 -5.60 18.63
C ASN A 824 27.61 -4.30 19.03
N TYR A 825 27.14 -3.19 18.49
CA TYR A 825 27.80 -1.90 18.66
C TYR A 825 26.78 -0.80 18.94
N ILE A 826 27.04 -0.01 19.98
CA ILE A 826 26.22 1.14 20.38
C ILE A 826 27.16 2.34 20.45
N ASN A 827 26.87 3.38 19.68
CA ASN A 827 27.64 4.63 19.63
C ASN A 827 26.71 5.83 19.61
N MET A 828 26.52 6.41 20.78
CA MET A 828 25.67 7.57 21.04
C MET A 828 26.58 8.77 21.34
N ASN A 829 26.17 9.97 20.91
CA ASN A 829 26.82 11.24 21.27
C ASN A 829 25.80 12.21 21.85
#